data_AF-A0A430JQJ1-F1
#
_entry.id   AF-A0A430JQJ1-F1
#
_cell.length_a   1.000
_cell.length_b   1.000
_cell.length_c   1.000
_cell.angle_alpha   90.00
_cell.angle_beta   90.00
_cell.angle_gamma   90.00
#
_symmetry.space_group_name_H-M   'P 1'
#
loop_
_entity.id
_entity.type
_entity.pdbx_description
1 polymer ?
#
loop_
_entity_poly.entity_id
_entity_poly.type
_entity_poly.pdbx_seq_one_letter_code
_entity_poly.pdbx_strand_id
1 'polypeptide(L)'
;MAYRSPRKQGAEHTDARAANRAAELGDTAGAKLASTSPVESTGTAGSRAVESAGPRRVKAPGARLATSLSEFGYRSRPRHLGRFGPLGMVIATVCVVLADFGAGLITAVYDGVTARDVARMPVTNEEASDPPLLYGAIHDRLITTGEEISIVYVIPRTADAPTPSGVDAWPGEGEVLLSPALAETGRDEGIATRYGTVVGEIGSDGLASPTEKLAYIHPRHEIADTENDYMYQVFGFGARSNGGWLADAVEREPLLNFLLAYSFTVGLGAFLLAWVAVRIGLAERRADTTALLTLGATTRERILWQAGKVWRPLTLGTILGIACCILWFIVDIDLPGRDFIAQARDVRAASPKIAILTLGAVLLFSAWVLLLSAHRPRAFQQNRPVDRPVSFSGSRAIACLVFAAVAAGMLILANKAGSVIFVFGFVVFLVAVLSTQRDLLGMILAWCAILVRRRGHAKNDAGRVIGAAGLSANARAVSGAAVVLSSILIIASQTFMVVNQLDELAAESRDEFSSLEGRVIHIAPMPGADTSQTPTLLDSLENSSPGVRVLISRQINNEDGSLSLALSASDDSLASVTAGDLEGTDEVVADYIAWLTGGDLNTLQIVPYSEMRDGIGRDYDNWDIQYEYGVLAVPGQVIDEIKVEDSVAAHTAPMWPIHQPGGNVVSSAARQVGWLVWLGVIGLAFALCGVLVQLTQDTAVTARRLAPTTILAGSPGMLRKVCIIRVCMPPLISMGIGLLFSIAFCSAFAMNMSQVVSRLIPFAIAACVVAAVIVFFGWLSALYSSRRALNTWKVGSR
;
A
#
# COMPACT_ATOMS: atom_id res chain seq x y z
N MET A 1 32.89 15.44 0.19
CA MET A 1 33.45 16.81 0.19
C MET A 1 32.35 17.84 -0.09
N ALA A 2 32.51 19.06 0.46
CA ALA A 2 31.49 20.10 0.62
C ALA A 2 30.96 20.73 -0.69
N TYR A 3 29.63 20.91 -0.80
CA TYR A 3 28.97 21.66 -1.87
C TYR A 3 28.71 23.12 -1.43
N ARG A 4 29.46 24.06 -2.02
CA ARG A 4 29.22 25.52 -1.98
C ARG A 4 28.55 25.95 -3.27
N SER A 5 27.39 26.62 -3.19
CA SER A 5 26.77 27.32 -4.31
C SER A 5 27.25 28.79 -4.39
N PRO A 6 27.36 29.39 -5.58
CA PRO A 6 27.79 30.77 -5.72
C PRO A 6 26.61 31.76 -5.67
N ARG A 7 26.76 32.76 -4.79
CA ARG A 7 26.00 34.03 -4.80
C ARG A 7 26.36 34.84 -6.04
N LYS A 8 25.36 35.34 -6.77
CA LYS A 8 25.49 36.56 -7.59
C LYS A 8 24.72 37.70 -6.92
N GLN A 9 25.50 38.66 -6.41
CA GLN A 9 25.07 40.03 -6.13
C GLN A 9 25.16 40.84 -7.42
N GLY A 10 24.16 41.69 -7.65
CA GLY A 10 24.18 42.74 -8.66
C GLY A 10 23.14 43.77 -8.25
N ALA A 11 23.59 44.79 -7.54
CA ALA A 11 22.82 45.93 -7.08
C ALA A 11 22.83 47.02 -8.16
N GLU A 12 21.69 47.65 -8.42
CA GLU A 12 21.65 49.03 -8.90
C GLU A 12 20.58 49.81 -8.15
N HIS A 13 21.05 50.90 -7.55
CA HIS A 13 20.32 51.97 -6.89
C HIS A 13 19.51 52.78 -7.91
N THR A 14 18.36 53.32 -7.49
CA THR A 14 18.04 54.74 -7.73
C THR A 14 16.95 55.23 -6.79
N ASP A 15 17.26 56.35 -6.14
CA ASP A 15 16.42 57.14 -5.25
C ASP A 15 15.18 57.75 -5.95
N ALA A 16 14.11 58.02 -5.20
CA ALA A 16 13.69 59.40 -4.89
C ALA A 16 12.21 59.56 -4.45
N ARG A 17 12.06 60.25 -3.31
CA ARG A 17 11.10 61.34 -3.01
C ARG A 17 9.58 61.09 -2.90
N ALA A 18 9.14 61.27 -1.65
CA ALA A 18 8.25 62.36 -1.17
C ALA A 18 6.72 62.32 -1.46
N ALA A 19 5.99 62.16 -0.35
CA ALA A 19 4.97 63.07 0.20
C ALA A 19 3.79 63.59 -0.66
N ASN A 20 2.61 63.48 -0.03
CA ASN A 20 1.50 64.45 0.11
C ASN A 20 0.14 64.22 -0.60
N ARG A 21 -0.90 64.52 0.23
CA ARG A 21 -2.33 64.86 0.02
C ARG A 21 -3.32 63.70 -0.15
N ALA A 22 -4.29 63.52 0.77
CA ALA A 22 -5.48 64.36 1.10
C ALA A 22 -6.46 64.37 -0.09
N ALA A 23 -7.70 63.84 -0.03
CA ALA A 23 -8.87 64.12 0.82
C ALA A 23 -10.00 64.61 -0.12
N GLU A 24 -11.15 63.94 -0.14
CA GLU A 24 -12.50 64.43 -0.51
C GLU A 24 -13.48 63.27 -0.25
N LEU A 25 -14.34 63.26 0.78
CA LEU A 25 -15.59 64.01 1.00
C LEU A 25 -16.64 63.86 -0.12
N GLY A 26 -17.77 63.25 0.25
CA GLY A 26 -18.96 63.08 -0.57
C GLY A 26 -20.13 62.55 0.27
N ASP A 27 -20.69 63.46 1.06
CA ASP A 27 -21.86 63.33 1.93
C ASP A 27 -23.18 63.41 1.12
N THR A 28 -24.24 62.73 1.56
CA THR A 28 -25.68 63.05 1.39
C THR A 28 -26.49 61.87 1.95
N ALA A 29 -27.04 61.93 3.17
CA ALA A 29 -28.18 62.72 3.67
C ALA A 29 -29.56 62.05 3.45
N GLY A 30 -30.26 61.82 4.58
CA GLY A 30 -31.72 61.71 4.71
C GLY A 30 -32.27 60.29 4.92
N ALA A 31 -33.17 59.99 5.87
CA ALA A 31 -33.84 60.77 6.90
C ALA A 31 -34.56 59.82 7.90
N LYS A 32 -34.48 60.15 9.20
CA LYS A 32 -35.57 60.28 10.22
C LYS A 32 -36.86 59.45 10.01
N LEU A 33 -37.29 58.57 10.93
CA LEU A 33 -38.15 58.76 12.15
C LEU A 33 -38.78 57.36 12.40
N ALA A 34 -39.17 56.86 13.58
CA ALA A 34 -39.62 57.46 14.82
C ALA A 34 -39.40 56.50 16.01
N SER A 35 -39.13 57.12 17.15
CA SER A 35 -39.25 56.62 18.52
C SER A 35 -40.71 56.48 18.96
N THR A 36 -41.04 55.42 19.69
CA THR A 36 -42.16 55.43 20.65
C THR A 36 -41.69 54.85 21.99
N SER A 37 -42.13 55.55 23.04
CA SER A 37 -41.66 55.62 24.42
C SER A 37 -41.96 54.38 25.30
N PRO A 38 -41.32 54.27 26.48
CA PRO A 38 -41.72 53.33 27.51
C PRO A 38 -42.87 53.90 28.36
N VAL A 39 -43.85 53.06 28.69
CA VAL A 39 -44.91 53.37 29.66
C VAL A 39 -44.52 52.78 31.00
N GLU A 40 -44.20 53.68 31.94
CA GLU A 40 -44.28 53.43 33.37
C GLU A 40 -45.74 53.16 33.76
N SER A 41 -45.97 52.06 34.48
CA SER A 41 -47.15 51.94 35.34
C SER A 41 -46.70 51.44 36.71
N THR A 42 -46.78 52.36 37.66
CA THR A 42 -46.71 52.12 39.10
C THR A 42 -47.99 51.39 39.53
N GLY A 43 -47.84 50.16 40.03
CA GLY A 43 -48.91 49.37 40.62
C GLY A 43 -48.39 48.62 41.83
N THR A 44 -48.47 49.26 42.99
CA THR A 44 -48.24 48.73 44.33
C THR A 44 -49.33 47.73 44.70
N ALA A 45 -48.96 46.45 44.83
CA ALA A 45 -49.73 45.46 45.59
C ALA A 45 -48.78 44.44 46.21
N GLY A 46 -48.75 44.41 47.55
CA GLY A 46 -47.90 43.54 48.34
C GLY A 46 -48.22 42.06 48.11
N SER A 47 -47.19 41.31 47.74
CA SER A 47 -47.20 39.85 47.75
C SER A 47 -46.01 39.39 48.59
N ARG A 48 -46.32 38.73 49.71
CA ARG A 48 -45.38 38.10 50.64
C ARG A 48 -44.31 37.32 49.88
N ALA A 49 -43.04 37.58 50.20
CA ALA A 49 -41.94 36.71 49.87
C ALA A 49 -42.13 35.37 50.60
N VAL A 50 -42.66 34.37 49.88
CA VAL A 50 -42.49 32.97 50.28
C VAL A 50 -41.05 32.62 49.93
N GLU A 51 -40.22 32.53 50.97
CA GLU A 51 -38.90 31.95 50.95
C GLU A 51 -39.05 30.49 50.47
N SER A 52 -39.04 30.29 49.15
CA SER A 52 -39.13 28.97 48.55
C SER A 52 -37.83 28.26 48.91
N ALA A 53 -37.96 27.27 49.79
CA ALA A 53 -36.91 26.34 50.14
C ALA A 53 -36.21 25.89 48.85
N GLY A 54 -34.97 26.35 48.66
CA GLY A 54 -34.19 26.02 47.48
C GLY A 54 -34.22 24.51 47.26
N PRO A 55 -34.36 24.03 46.02
CA PRO A 55 -34.51 22.61 45.74
C PRO A 55 -33.33 21.89 46.38
N ARG A 56 -33.61 21.13 47.46
CA ARG A 56 -32.64 20.22 48.06
C ARG A 56 -32.14 19.35 46.91
N ARG A 57 -30.90 19.59 46.46
CA ARG A 57 -30.18 18.70 45.55
C ARG A 57 -29.98 17.39 46.32
N VAL A 58 -30.99 16.54 46.26
CA VAL A 58 -30.86 15.14 46.63
C VAL A 58 -29.76 14.62 45.71
N LYS A 59 -28.59 14.34 46.27
CA LYS A 59 -27.51 13.63 45.57
C LYS A 59 -28.08 12.25 45.22
N ALA A 60 -28.74 12.15 44.07
CA ALA A 60 -29.22 10.90 43.55
C ALA A 60 -28.01 9.97 43.37
N PRO A 61 -28.14 8.67 43.68
CA PRO A 61 -27.06 7.69 43.55
C PRO A 61 -26.71 7.50 42.07
N GLY A 62 -25.86 8.37 41.52
CA GLY A 62 -25.58 8.47 40.09
C GLY A 62 -25.04 7.17 39.46
N ALA A 63 -24.34 6.34 40.25
CA ALA A 63 -23.80 5.06 39.78
C ALA A 63 -24.91 4.03 39.46
N ARG A 64 -25.98 3.96 40.26
CA ARG A 64 -27.09 3.01 40.03
C ARG A 64 -27.93 3.40 38.81
N LEU A 65 -28.03 4.69 38.52
CA LEU A 65 -28.78 5.20 37.38
C LEU A 65 -28.05 4.92 36.05
N ALA A 66 -26.72 5.03 36.04
CA ALA A 66 -25.91 4.76 34.86
C ALA A 66 -25.97 3.28 34.42
N THR A 67 -25.81 2.34 35.36
CA THR A 67 -25.91 0.90 35.08
C THR A 67 -27.31 0.54 34.58
N SER A 68 -28.35 1.03 35.25
CA SER A 68 -29.74 0.82 34.86
C SER A 68 -30.05 1.29 33.43
N LEU A 69 -29.58 2.47 33.03
CA LEU A 69 -29.83 3.01 31.68
C LEU A 69 -29.14 2.19 30.59
N SER A 70 -27.94 1.67 30.84
CA SER A 70 -27.24 0.83 29.86
C SER A 70 -27.94 -0.53 29.66
N GLU A 71 -28.48 -1.12 30.73
CA GLU A 71 -29.27 -2.35 30.66
C GLU A 71 -30.60 -2.13 29.95
N PHE A 72 -31.29 -1.01 30.22
CA PHE A 72 -32.52 -0.66 29.49
C PHE A 72 -32.24 -0.41 28.01
N GLY A 73 -31.14 0.26 27.67
CA GLY A 73 -30.70 0.42 26.29
C GLY A 73 -30.55 -0.93 25.58
N TYR A 74 -29.93 -1.91 26.24
CA TYR A 74 -29.81 -3.28 25.72
C TYR A 74 -31.18 -3.95 25.53
N ARG A 75 -32.07 -3.90 26.53
CA ARG A 75 -33.40 -4.55 26.49
C ARG A 75 -34.38 -3.89 25.52
N SER A 76 -34.19 -2.59 25.25
CA SER A 76 -35.06 -1.83 24.35
C SER A 76 -34.91 -2.21 22.87
N ARG A 77 -33.96 -3.09 22.52
CA ARG A 77 -33.80 -3.60 21.16
C ARG A 77 -35.08 -4.33 20.73
N PRO A 78 -35.83 -3.80 19.76
CA PRO A 78 -37.09 -4.42 19.39
C PRO A 78 -36.79 -5.75 18.70
N ARG A 79 -37.34 -6.86 19.21
CA ARG A 79 -37.13 -8.22 18.65
C ARG A 79 -37.48 -8.33 17.14
N HIS A 80 -38.26 -7.39 16.63
CA HIS A 80 -38.70 -7.30 15.24
C HIS A 80 -37.76 -6.50 14.33
N LEU A 81 -36.78 -5.76 14.86
CA LEU A 81 -35.78 -5.04 14.07
C LEU A 81 -34.59 -5.98 13.77
N GLY A 82 -34.16 -6.00 12.50
CA GLY A 82 -33.42 -7.13 11.92
C GLY A 82 -32.04 -7.36 12.54
N ARG A 83 -31.60 -8.62 12.59
CA ARG A 83 -30.31 -9.06 13.16
C ARG A 83 -29.06 -8.53 12.43
N PHE A 84 -29.23 -7.90 11.27
CA PHE A 84 -28.14 -7.49 10.39
C PHE A 84 -27.34 -6.29 10.89
N GLY A 85 -27.96 -5.34 11.61
CA GLY A 85 -27.24 -4.19 12.17
C GLY A 85 -26.17 -4.60 13.19
N PRO A 86 -26.53 -5.39 14.23
CA PRO A 86 -25.56 -5.92 15.18
C PRO A 86 -24.50 -6.81 14.52
N LEU A 87 -24.88 -7.67 13.57
CA LEU A 87 -23.94 -8.53 12.86
C LEU A 87 -22.93 -7.72 12.03
N GLY A 88 -23.40 -6.71 11.28
CA GLY A 88 -22.53 -5.82 10.52
C GLY A 88 -21.54 -5.07 11.41
N MET A 89 -21.96 -4.67 12.62
CA MET A 89 -21.07 -4.07 13.60
C MET A 89 -20.04 -5.05 14.15
N VAL A 90 -20.42 -6.31 14.43
CA VAL A 90 -19.47 -7.37 14.82
C VAL A 90 -18.41 -7.56 13.74
N ILE A 91 -18.83 -7.78 12.49
CA ILE A 91 -17.92 -8.01 11.35
C ILE A 91 -16.99 -6.80 11.16
N ALA A 92 -17.53 -5.58 11.17
CA ALA A 92 -16.73 -4.38 11.06
C ALA A 92 -15.70 -4.26 12.20
N THR A 93 -16.08 -4.60 13.43
CA THR A 93 -15.15 -4.54 14.57
C THR A 93 -14.05 -5.59 14.43
N VAL A 94 -14.37 -6.81 13.99
CA VAL A 94 -13.38 -7.85 13.69
C VAL A 94 -12.39 -7.34 12.64
N CYS A 95 -12.86 -6.79 11.52
CA CYS A 95 -11.99 -6.27 10.46
C CYS A 95 -11.15 -5.07 10.92
N VAL A 96 -11.68 -4.18 11.76
CA VAL A 96 -10.90 -3.07 12.35
C VAL A 96 -9.79 -3.62 13.25
N VAL A 97 -10.08 -4.62 14.09
CA VAL A 97 -9.07 -5.28 14.92
C VAL A 97 -8.01 -5.98 14.06
N LEU A 98 -8.40 -6.71 13.02
CA LEU A 98 -7.46 -7.39 12.12
C LEU A 98 -6.61 -6.40 11.32
N ALA A 99 -7.19 -5.30 10.84
CA ALA A 99 -6.45 -4.26 10.12
C ALA A 99 -5.44 -3.55 11.02
N ASP A 100 -5.85 -3.22 12.25
CA ASP A 100 -4.95 -2.60 13.21
C ASP A 100 -3.86 -3.57 13.68
N PHE A 101 -4.23 -4.81 13.98
CA PHE A 101 -3.28 -5.87 14.30
C PHE A 101 -2.26 -6.07 13.17
N GLY A 102 -2.69 -6.06 11.90
CA GLY A 102 -1.77 -6.16 10.76
C GLY A 102 -0.78 -4.99 10.68
N ALA A 103 -1.20 -3.75 10.96
CA ALA A 103 -0.28 -2.62 11.06
C ALA A 103 0.71 -2.78 12.24
N GLY A 104 0.23 -3.29 13.37
CA GLY A 104 1.06 -3.63 14.52
C GLY A 104 2.06 -4.76 14.23
N LEU A 105 1.63 -5.78 13.50
CA LEU A 105 2.44 -6.91 13.06
C LEU A 105 3.56 -6.45 12.11
N ILE A 106 3.24 -5.62 11.12
CA ILE A 106 4.24 -5.02 10.22
C ILE A 106 5.29 -4.28 11.02
N THR A 107 4.86 -3.43 11.95
CA THR A 107 5.79 -2.68 12.82
C THR A 107 6.64 -3.61 13.68
N ALA A 108 6.05 -4.68 14.23
CA ALA A 108 6.74 -5.66 15.06
C ALA A 108 7.82 -6.42 14.29
N VAL A 109 7.49 -6.87 13.07
CA VAL A 109 8.42 -7.56 12.18
C VAL A 109 9.55 -6.62 11.78
N TYR A 110 9.25 -5.39 11.36
CA TYR A 110 10.29 -4.42 11.01
C TYR A 110 11.21 -4.12 12.20
N ASP A 111 10.65 -3.88 13.40
CA ASP A 111 11.42 -3.66 14.62
C ASP A 111 12.31 -4.88 14.94
N GLY A 112 11.77 -6.10 14.86
CA GLY A 112 12.48 -7.34 15.16
C GLY A 112 13.64 -7.58 14.21
N VAL A 113 13.39 -7.40 12.91
CA VAL A 113 14.43 -7.56 11.90
C VAL A 113 15.48 -6.45 12.01
N THR A 114 15.08 -5.18 12.19
CA THR A 114 16.03 -4.08 12.41
C THR A 114 16.88 -4.31 13.67
N ALA A 115 16.31 -4.86 14.74
CA ALA A 115 17.08 -5.18 15.94
C ALA A 115 18.16 -6.26 15.69
N ARG A 116 17.84 -7.30 14.91
CA ARG A 116 18.81 -8.34 14.51
C ARG A 116 19.85 -7.79 13.54
N ASP A 117 19.43 -6.99 12.57
CA ASP A 117 20.33 -6.38 11.59
C ASP A 117 21.33 -5.41 12.25
N VAL A 118 20.87 -4.57 13.18
CA VAL A 118 21.75 -3.72 14.01
C VAL A 118 22.72 -4.57 14.82
N ALA A 119 22.26 -5.67 15.43
CA ALA A 119 23.10 -6.53 16.27
C ALA A 119 24.25 -7.22 15.50
N ARG A 120 24.09 -7.44 14.20
CA ARG A 120 25.13 -8.01 13.32
C ARG A 120 25.87 -6.98 12.47
N MET A 121 25.53 -5.69 12.61
CA MET A 121 26.17 -4.65 11.80
C MET A 121 27.59 -4.37 12.32
N PRO A 122 28.62 -4.39 11.47
CA PRO A 122 29.99 -4.18 11.89
C PRO A 122 30.22 -2.76 12.41
N VAL A 123 30.96 -2.64 13.51
CA VAL A 123 31.49 -1.38 14.03
C VAL A 123 32.84 -1.14 13.38
N THR A 124 32.87 -0.19 12.46
CA THR A 124 34.08 0.18 11.72
C THR A 124 34.87 1.28 12.43
N ASN A 125 36.20 1.25 12.30
CA ASN A 125 37.07 2.34 12.73
C ASN A 125 38.19 2.54 11.71
N GLU A 126 38.00 3.50 10.81
CA GLU A 126 38.92 3.81 9.71
C GLU A 126 40.31 4.29 10.18
N GLU A 127 40.44 4.76 11.42
CA GLU A 127 41.71 5.30 11.94
C GLU A 127 42.63 4.24 12.58
N ALA A 128 42.15 3.01 12.76
CA ALA A 128 42.88 2.00 13.51
C ALA A 128 43.75 1.12 12.59
N SER A 129 45.06 1.11 12.82
CA SER A 129 46.04 0.44 11.95
C SER A 129 46.07 -1.09 12.03
N ASP A 130 45.35 -1.71 12.97
CA ASP A 130 45.38 -3.17 13.20
C ASP A 130 44.01 -3.69 13.63
N PRO A 131 43.06 -3.87 12.69
CA PRO A 131 41.73 -4.37 12.99
C PRO A 131 41.74 -5.88 13.28
N PRO A 132 41.01 -6.35 14.31
CA PRO A 132 40.93 -7.77 14.62
C PRO A 132 40.18 -8.58 13.55
N LEU A 133 39.37 -7.92 12.73
CA LEU A 133 38.57 -8.54 11.68
C LEU A 133 38.51 -7.62 10.45
N LEU A 134 38.69 -8.20 9.27
CA LEU A 134 38.30 -7.58 8.00
C LEU A 134 36.99 -8.18 7.52
N TYR A 135 36.08 -7.33 7.05
CA TYR A 135 34.72 -7.71 6.69
C TYR A 135 34.32 -7.07 5.35
N GLY A 136 33.92 -7.86 4.36
CA GLY A 136 33.42 -7.34 3.07
C GLY A 136 32.15 -8.06 2.66
N ALA A 137 31.10 -7.32 2.29
CA ALA A 137 29.85 -7.90 1.84
C ALA A 137 29.69 -7.74 0.33
N ILE A 138 29.24 -8.80 -0.33
CA ILE A 138 28.91 -8.85 -1.75
C ILE A 138 27.55 -9.52 -1.94
N HIS A 139 26.99 -9.36 -3.12
CA HIS A 139 25.74 -10.00 -3.51
C HIS A 139 26.01 -11.00 -4.64
N ASP A 140 25.31 -12.12 -4.57
CA ASP A 140 25.27 -13.15 -5.60
C ASP A 140 23.82 -13.61 -5.76
N ARG A 141 23.51 -14.53 -6.67
CA ARG A 141 22.15 -14.97 -6.97
C ARG A 141 22.09 -16.48 -7.17
N LEU A 142 21.01 -17.10 -6.71
CA LEU A 142 20.69 -18.48 -7.07
C LEU A 142 20.08 -18.52 -8.47
N ILE A 143 20.67 -19.29 -9.37
CA ILE A 143 20.28 -19.37 -10.79
C ILE A 143 18.90 -20.01 -10.93
N THR A 144 18.61 -21.03 -10.13
CA THR A 144 17.38 -21.84 -10.22
C THR A 144 16.16 -21.05 -9.76
N THR A 145 16.32 -20.20 -8.74
CA THR A 145 15.21 -19.44 -8.13
C THR A 145 15.21 -17.97 -8.49
N GLY A 146 16.33 -17.44 -8.99
CA GLY A 146 16.56 -16.01 -9.22
C GLY A 146 16.65 -15.19 -7.92
N GLU A 147 16.80 -15.85 -6.77
CA GLU A 147 16.83 -15.20 -5.47
C GLU A 147 18.23 -14.69 -5.15
N GLU A 148 18.32 -13.45 -4.65
CA GLU A 148 19.59 -12.88 -4.21
C GLU A 148 20.06 -13.56 -2.93
N ILE A 149 21.38 -13.77 -2.85
CA ILE A 149 22.09 -14.27 -1.68
C ILE A 149 23.14 -13.23 -1.29
N SER A 150 23.37 -13.06 0.01
CA SER A 150 24.46 -12.22 0.48
C SER A 150 25.63 -13.09 0.91
N ILE A 151 26.81 -12.69 0.46
CA ILE A 151 28.06 -13.34 0.78
C ILE A 151 28.90 -12.34 1.53
N VAL A 152 29.42 -12.75 2.68
CA VAL A 152 30.29 -11.93 3.50
C VAL A 152 31.65 -12.60 3.61
N TYR A 153 32.66 -11.95 3.08
CA TYR A 153 34.06 -12.30 3.31
C TYR A 153 34.49 -11.82 4.69
N VAL A 154 35.05 -12.74 5.46
CA VAL A 154 35.58 -12.51 6.81
C VAL A 154 37.02 -12.99 6.89
N ILE A 155 37.92 -12.12 7.31
CA ILE A 155 39.33 -12.47 7.57
C ILE A 155 39.65 -12.10 9.02
N PRO A 156 39.53 -13.05 9.96
CA PRO A 156 39.94 -12.81 11.34
C PRO A 156 41.46 -12.64 11.41
N ARG A 157 41.92 -11.47 11.88
CA ARG A 157 43.34 -11.18 12.10
C ARG A 157 43.80 -11.63 13.49
N THR A 158 42.88 -11.81 14.42
CA THR A 158 43.14 -12.32 15.77
C THR A 158 42.23 -13.49 16.12
N ALA A 159 42.66 -14.36 17.04
CA ALA A 159 41.88 -15.51 17.51
C ALA A 159 40.64 -15.10 18.33
N ASP A 160 40.64 -13.87 18.85
CA ASP A 160 39.55 -13.25 19.60
C ASP A 160 38.76 -12.24 18.76
N ALA A 161 38.86 -12.34 17.42
CA ALA A 161 38.08 -11.52 16.50
C ALA A 161 36.59 -11.57 16.88
N PRO A 162 35.92 -10.42 17.01
CA PRO A 162 34.53 -10.38 17.45
C PRO A 162 33.65 -11.15 16.46
N THR A 163 32.60 -11.80 16.93
CA THR A 163 31.57 -12.43 16.10
C THR A 163 30.21 -11.76 16.30
N PRO A 164 29.34 -11.72 15.28
CA PRO A 164 27.96 -11.28 15.46
C PRO A 164 27.17 -12.34 16.24
N SER A 165 25.99 -11.95 16.74
CA SER A 165 25.08 -12.92 17.37
C SER A 165 24.76 -14.05 16.39
N GLY A 166 24.68 -15.30 16.87
CA GLY A 166 24.40 -16.46 16.02
C GLY A 166 25.62 -17.04 15.29
N VAL A 167 26.82 -16.48 15.45
CA VAL A 167 28.09 -17.04 14.97
C VAL A 167 29.00 -17.31 16.17
N ASP A 168 29.18 -18.59 16.50
CA ASP A 168 29.98 -18.99 17.67
C ASP A 168 31.49 -18.82 17.44
N ALA A 169 31.96 -19.08 16.22
CA ALA A 169 33.34 -18.91 15.77
C ALA A 169 33.38 -18.61 14.27
N TRP A 170 34.36 -17.81 13.83
CA TRP A 170 34.58 -17.59 12.39
C TRP A 170 35.08 -18.86 11.69
N PRO A 171 34.72 -19.06 10.40
CA PRO A 171 35.27 -20.16 9.62
C PRO A 171 36.80 -20.02 9.46
N GLY A 172 37.51 -21.14 9.42
CA GLY A 172 38.92 -21.20 9.03
C GLY A 172 39.12 -20.94 7.55
N GLU A 173 40.36 -20.79 7.11
CA GLU A 173 40.70 -20.51 5.70
C GLU A 173 40.10 -21.54 4.74
N GLY A 174 39.31 -21.09 3.76
CA GLY A 174 38.60 -21.95 2.81
C GLY A 174 37.36 -22.67 3.37
N GLU A 175 36.95 -22.35 4.59
CA GLU A 175 35.72 -22.84 5.20
C GLU A 175 34.59 -21.79 5.08
N VAL A 176 33.35 -22.25 5.18
CA VAL A 176 32.15 -21.40 5.06
C VAL A 176 31.11 -21.75 6.12
N LEU A 177 30.40 -20.73 6.61
CA LEU A 177 29.17 -20.86 7.37
C LEU A 177 28.00 -20.45 6.49
N LEU A 178 26.96 -21.29 6.43
CA LEU A 178 25.77 -21.02 5.62
C LEU A 178 24.54 -20.80 6.50
N SER A 179 23.67 -19.88 6.10
CA SER A 179 22.31 -19.84 6.65
C SER A 179 21.55 -21.12 6.29
N PRO A 180 20.62 -21.59 7.15
CA PRO A 180 19.83 -22.79 6.85
C PRO A 180 19.04 -22.68 5.54
N ALA A 181 18.49 -21.48 5.25
CA ALA A 181 17.75 -21.25 4.01
C ALA A 181 18.66 -21.40 2.77
N LEU A 182 19.87 -20.82 2.78
CA LEU A 182 20.82 -20.95 1.67
C LEU A 182 21.31 -22.39 1.51
N ALA A 183 21.56 -23.11 2.60
CA ALA A 183 21.98 -24.51 2.54
C ALA A 183 20.88 -25.42 1.93
N GLU A 184 19.60 -25.09 2.16
CA GLU A 184 18.48 -25.82 1.58
C GLU A 184 18.25 -25.46 0.10
N THR A 185 18.13 -24.17 -0.23
CA THR A 185 17.80 -23.72 -1.58
C THR A 185 18.97 -23.82 -2.55
N GLY A 186 20.20 -23.64 -2.07
CA GLY A 186 21.43 -23.69 -2.86
C GLY A 186 22.00 -25.11 -3.09
N ARG A 187 21.32 -26.15 -2.60
CA ARG A 187 21.81 -27.54 -2.67
C ARG A 187 22.04 -28.01 -4.11
N ASP A 188 21.13 -27.65 -5.01
CA ASP A 188 21.15 -28.11 -6.39
C ASP A 188 22.17 -27.35 -7.26
N GLU A 189 22.68 -26.22 -6.76
CA GLU A 189 23.66 -25.35 -7.44
C GLU A 189 25.09 -25.53 -6.90
N GLY A 190 25.32 -26.46 -5.98
CA GLY A 190 26.66 -26.74 -5.46
C GLY A 190 27.19 -25.68 -4.48
N ILE A 191 26.32 -24.86 -3.88
CA ILE A 191 26.70 -23.79 -2.95
C ILE A 191 27.54 -24.32 -1.76
N ALA A 192 27.28 -25.56 -1.33
CA ALA A 192 28.03 -26.21 -0.26
C ALA A 192 29.52 -26.48 -0.59
N THR A 193 29.92 -26.35 -1.86
CA THR A 193 31.30 -26.56 -2.30
C THR A 193 31.89 -25.36 -3.05
N ARG A 194 31.04 -24.49 -3.62
CA ARG A 194 31.45 -23.33 -4.41
C ARG A 194 32.39 -22.39 -3.67
N TYR A 195 32.02 -22.03 -2.43
CA TYR A 195 32.74 -21.02 -1.65
C TYR A 195 33.78 -21.58 -0.67
N GLY A 196 33.76 -22.90 -0.43
CA GLY A 196 34.55 -23.49 0.64
C GLY A 196 33.96 -24.79 1.16
N THR A 197 34.55 -25.31 2.23
CA THR A 197 33.98 -26.45 2.97
C THR A 197 33.02 -25.94 4.03
N VAL A 198 31.76 -26.38 4.00
CA VAL A 198 30.76 -26.01 5.02
C VAL A 198 31.14 -26.62 6.37
N VAL A 199 31.38 -25.77 7.36
CA VAL A 199 31.75 -26.20 8.73
C VAL A 199 30.67 -25.96 9.77
N GLY A 200 29.64 -25.20 9.44
CA GLY A 200 28.53 -24.92 10.34
C GLY A 200 27.42 -24.12 9.69
N GLU A 201 26.37 -23.88 10.48
CA GLU A 201 25.22 -23.08 10.10
C GLU A 201 25.15 -21.80 10.92
N ILE A 202 24.68 -20.71 10.30
CA ILE A 202 24.44 -19.44 10.97
C ILE A 202 23.19 -19.59 11.86
N GLY A 203 23.33 -19.30 13.15
CA GLY A 203 22.22 -19.34 14.10
C GLY A 203 21.15 -18.29 13.79
N SER A 204 19.91 -18.53 14.22
CA SER A 204 18.77 -17.65 13.94
C SER A 204 18.90 -16.22 14.51
N ASP A 205 19.74 -16.02 15.53
CA ASP A 205 20.04 -14.68 16.06
C ASP A 205 20.98 -13.87 15.14
N GLY A 206 21.69 -14.53 14.21
CA GLY A 206 22.55 -13.89 13.20
C GLY A 206 21.84 -13.56 11.89
N LEU A 207 20.58 -13.97 11.77
CA LEU A 207 19.76 -13.77 10.59
C LEU A 207 18.69 -12.70 10.82
N ALA A 208 18.52 -11.80 9.85
CA ALA A 208 17.42 -10.85 9.81
C ALA A 208 16.08 -11.57 9.80
N SER A 209 15.95 -12.61 8.98
CA SER A 209 14.76 -13.45 8.84
C SER A 209 15.13 -14.93 8.76
N PRO A 210 14.23 -15.89 9.09
CA PRO A 210 14.49 -17.31 8.89
C PRO A 210 14.76 -17.72 7.44
N THR A 211 14.28 -16.93 6.49
CA THR A 211 14.35 -17.19 5.04
C THR A 211 15.53 -16.47 4.38
N GLU A 212 16.31 -15.74 5.17
CA GLU A 212 17.46 -14.99 4.70
C GLU A 212 18.57 -15.93 4.23
N LYS A 213 19.10 -15.63 3.05
CA LYS A 213 20.16 -16.40 2.41
C LYS A 213 21.50 -15.67 2.55
N LEU A 214 22.24 -16.07 3.57
CA LEU A 214 23.52 -15.49 3.96
C LEU A 214 24.61 -16.55 4.05
N ALA A 215 25.84 -16.19 3.66
CA ALA A 215 27.05 -16.97 3.89
C ALA A 215 28.16 -16.11 4.50
N TYR A 216 28.92 -16.64 5.47
CA TYR A 216 30.20 -16.09 5.90
C TYR A 216 31.33 -16.97 5.38
N ILE A 217 32.23 -16.40 4.59
CA ILE A 217 33.32 -17.10 3.92
C ILE A 217 34.65 -16.56 4.40
N HIS A 218 35.56 -17.44 4.78
CA HIS A 218 36.97 -17.09 4.88
C HIS A 218 37.66 -17.53 3.57
N PRO A 219 38.11 -16.61 2.73
CA PRO A 219 38.63 -16.95 1.40
C PRO A 219 39.87 -17.86 1.49
N ARG A 220 40.06 -18.72 0.48
CA ARG A 220 41.26 -19.58 0.33
C ARG A 220 42.50 -18.84 -0.14
N HIS A 221 42.29 -17.66 -0.72
CA HIS A 221 43.32 -16.82 -1.29
C HIS A 221 43.38 -15.53 -0.50
N GLU A 222 44.59 -15.03 -0.30
CA GLU A 222 44.81 -13.75 0.35
C GLU A 222 44.19 -12.65 -0.52
N ILE A 223 43.33 -11.81 0.07
CA ILE A 223 42.77 -10.65 -0.64
C ILE A 223 43.93 -9.67 -0.80
N ALA A 224 44.35 -9.42 -2.05
CA ALA A 224 45.56 -8.69 -2.38
C ALA A 224 45.63 -7.29 -1.77
N ASP A 225 44.46 -6.64 -1.59
CA ASP A 225 44.39 -5.35 -0.94
C ASP A 225 43.45 -5.36 0.26
N THR A 226 44.06 -5.38 1.45
CA THR A 226 43.36 -5.27 2.72
C THR A 226 43.36 -3.84 3.28
N GLU A 227 44.05 -2.92 2.63
CA GLU A 227 44.05 -1.48 2.94
C GLU A 227 42.98 -0.72 2.16
N ASN A 228 42.44 -1.29 1.07
CA ASN A 228 41.39 -0.70 0.24
C ASN A 228 39.99 -0.70 0.90
N ASP A 229 39.18 0.28 0.51
CA ASP A 229 37.82 0.62 1.01
C ASP A 229 36.75 -0.52 0.94
N TYR A 230 37.08 -1.70 0.42
CA TYR A 230 36.12 -2.81 0.22
C TYR A 230 35.98 -3.72 1.44
N MET A 231 37.08 -3.91 2.16
CA MET A 231 37.09 -4.69 3.39
C MET A 231 37.04 -3.71 4.56
N TYR A 232 35.88 -3.63 5.19
CA TYR A 232 35.71 -2.83 6.38
C TYR A 232 36.58 -3.37 7.52
N GLN A 233 37.27 -2.46 8.18
CA GLN A 233 38.04 -2.73 9.38
C GLN A 233 37.11 -2.80 10.59
N VAL A 234 36.84 -3.99 11.11
CA VAL A 234 35.80 -4.25 12.11
C VAL A 234 36.38 -4.54 13.48
N PHE A 235 35.87 -3.83 14.48
CA PHE A 235 36.28 -3.95 15.89
C PHE A 235 35.20 -4.56 16.79
N GLY A 236 34.01 -4.75 16.25
CA GLY A 236 32.86 -5.30 16.98
C GLY A 236 31.61 -5.28 16.13
N PHE A 237 30.48 -5.62 16.74
CA PHE A 237 29.16 -5.60 16.10
C PHE A 237 28.16 -4.81 16.95
N GLY A 238 27.06 -4.38 16.35
CA GLY A 238 26.08 -3.51 17.02
C GLY A 238 26.10 -2.06 16.55
N ALA A 239 26.67 -1.77 15.38
CA ALA A 239 26.69 -0.41 14.83
C ALA A 239 25.27 0.10 14.53
N ARG A 240 25.05 1.40 14.71
CA ARG A 240 23.78 2.03 14.32
C ARG A 240 23.83 2.36 12.84
N SER A 241 23.04 1.69 12.01
CA SER A 241 22.73 2.17 10.66
C SER A 241 21.41 2.94 10.62
N ASN A 242 21.32 3.82 9.61
CA ASN A 242 20.07 4.44 9.18
C ASN A 242 19.37 3.66 8.04
N GLY A 243 19.75 2.40 7.80
CA GLY A 243 19.25 1.57 6.71
C GLY A 243 19.86 0.18 6.79
N GLY A 244 19.11 -0.85 6.38
CA GLY A 244 19.64 -2.21 6.35
C GLY A 244 20.86 -2.30 5.45
N TRP A 245 21.88 -3.04 5.87
CA TRP A 245 23.17 -3.10 5.15
C TRP A 245 23.47 -4.47 4.54
N LEU A 246 22.74 -5.52 4.95
CA LEU A 246 22.99 -6.90 4.51
C LEU A 246 21.70 -7.63 4.12
N ALA A 247 21.73 -8.37 3.01
CA ALA A 247 20.68 -9.30 2.54
C ALA A 247 19.25 -8.72 2.58
N ASP A 248 18.28 -9.44 3.17
CA ASP A 248 16.86 -9.07 3.30
C ASP A 248 16.62 -7.69 3.92
N ALA A 249 17.63 -7.10 4.57
CA ALA A 249 17.54 -5.76 5.12
C ALA A 249 17.76 -4.67 4.06
N VAL A 250 18.53 -4.95 2.99
CA VAL A 250 18.79 -4.04 1.85
C VAL A 250 17.57 -3.95 0.94
N GLU A 251 16.91 -5.06 0.67
CA GLU A 251 15.71 -5.13 -0.17
C GLU A 251 14.45 -4.52 0.49
N ARG A 252 14.56 -4.08 1.75
CA ARG A 252 13.43 -3.62 2.53
C ARG A 252 13.04 -2.19 2.18
N GLU A 253 11.83 -2.05 1.69
CA GLU A 253 11.17 -0.75 1.57
C GLU A 253 11.07 -0.03 2.92
N PRO A 254 11.22 1.31 2.96
CA PRO A 254 11.00 2.07 4.18
C PRO A 254 9.66 1.72 4.84
N LEU A 255 9.66 1.47 6.17
CA LEU A 255 8.48 1.08 6.95
C LEU A 255 7.26 1.98 6.65
N LEU A 256 7.49 3.28 6.51
CA LEU A 256 6.43 4.24 6.23
C LEU A 256 5.75 3.96 4.87
N ASN A 257 6.51 3.63 3.82
CA ASN A 257 5.96 3.33 2.50
C ASN A 257 5.07 2.08 2.57
N PHE A 258 5.56 1.03 3.23
CA PHE A 258 4.79 -0.20 3.41
C PHE A 258 3.54 0.01 4.27
N LEU A 259 3.62 0.77 5.36
CA LEU A 259 2.47 1.13 6.19
C LEU A 259 1.46 2.01 5.44
N LEU A 260 1.91 2.92 4.58
CA LEU A 260 1.04 3.72 3.72
C LEU A 260 0.32 2.81 2.72
N ALA A 261 1.04 1.93 2.03
CA ALA A 261 0.45 0.95 1.12
C ALA A 261 -0.59 0.06 1.83
N TYR A 262 -0.25 -0.46 3.00
CA TYR A 262 -1.16 -1.22 3.86
C TYR A 262 -2.39 -0.41 4.29
N SER A 263 -2.20 0.84 4.71
CA SER A 263 -3.28 1.73 5.16
C SER A 263 -4.24 2.08 4.02
N PHE A 264 -3.73 2.34 2.82
CA PHE A 264 -4.54 2.66 1.64
C PHE A 264 -5.28 1.44 1.07
N THR A 265 -4.75 0.23 1.27
CA THR A 265 -5.39 -1.01 0.81
C THR A 265 -6.30 -1.60 1.90
N VAL A 266 -5.72 -2.21 2.93
CA VAL A 266 -6.45 -2.91 4.00
C VAL A 266 -7.13 -1.94 4.95
N GLY A 267 -6.43 -0.90 5.39
CA GLY A 267 -6.96 0.09 6.33
C GLY A 267 -8.20 0.81 5.79
N LEU A 268 -8.15 1.23 4.53
CA LEU A 268 -9.26 1.89 3.85
C LEU A 268 -10.46 0.95 3.66
N GLY A 269 -10.21 -0.31 3.29
CA GLY A 269 -11.25 -1.34 3.20
C GLY A 269 -11.98 -1.56 4.53
N ALA A 270 -11.22 -1.69 5.62
CA ALA A 270 -11.76 -1.79 6.98
C ALA A 270 -12.53 -0.53 7.39
N PHE A 271 -12.01 0.66 7.06
CA PHE A 271 -12.68 1.94 7.33
C PHE A 271 -14.02 2.06 6.59
N LEU A 272 -14.09 1.68 5.32
CA LEU A 272 -15.33 1.72 4.53
C LEU A 272 -16.39 0.76 5.11
N LEU A 273 -15.98 -0.45 5.49
CA LEU A 273 -16.85 -1.41 6.18
C LEU A 273 -17.35 -0.86 7.53
N ALA A 274 -16.45 -0.31 8.33
CA ALA A 274 -16.76 0.33 9.61
C ALA A 274 -17.75 1.48 9.42
N TRP A 275 -17.52 2.36 8.45
CA TRP A 275 -18.42 3.44 8.06
C TRP A 275 -19.82 2.93 7.74
N VAL A 276 -19.92 1.90 6.90
CA VAL A 276 -21.19 1.27 6.54
C VAL A 276 -21.90 0.72 7.79
N ALA A 277 -21.20 -0.01 8.65
CA ALA A 277 -21.76 -0.56 9.89
C ALA A 277 -22.30 0.53 10.83
N VAL A 278 -21.59 1.66 10.96
CA VAL A 278 -22.08 2.81 11.75
C VAL A 278 -23.35 3.39 11.15
N ARG A 279 -23.45 3.45 9.82
CA ARG A 279 -24.59 4.05 9.11
C ARG A 279 -25.85 3.19 9.19
N ILE A 280 -25.73 1.87 9.11
CA ILE A 280 -26.85 0.91 9.07
C ILE A 280 -27.79 1.02 10.28
N GLY A 281 -27.26 1.37 11.47
CA GLY A 281 -28.06 1.59 12.69
C GLY A 281 -28.38 3.05 13.00
N LEU A 282 -27.89 4.00 12.20
CA LEU A 282 -27.91 5.42 12.58
C LEU A 282 -29.32 6.01 12.59
N ALA A 283 -30.20 5.59 11.67
CA ALA A 283 -31.58 6.08 11.61
C ALA A 283 -32.38 5.66 12.85
N GLU A 284 -32.26 4.40 13.26
CA GLU A 284 -32.91 3.87 14.47
C GLU A 284 -32.36 4.57 15.72
N ARG A 285 -31.04 4.67 15.85
CA ARG A 285 -30.41 5.36 16.98
C ARG A 285 -30.83 6.84 17.05
N ARG A 286 -31.00 7.51 15.92
CA ARG A 286 -31.49 8.90 15.88
C ARG A 286 -32.96 9.02 16.27
N ALA A 287 -33.80 8.06 15.90
CA ALA A 287 -35.18 8.01 16.34
C ALA A 287 -35.26 7.85 17.87
N ASP A 288 -34.46 6.94 18.43
CA ASP A 288 -34.35 6.76 19.89
C ASP A 288 -33.84 8.03 20.57
N THR A 289 -32.75 8.62 20.05
CA THR A 289 -32.17 9.86 20.59
C THR A 289 -33.18 11.01 20.53
N THR A 290 -34.04 11.06 19.50
CA THR A 290 -35.12 12.04 19.37
C THR A 290 -36.20 11.82 20.42
N ALA A 291 -36.65 10.58 20.61
CA ALA A 291 -37.61 10.22 21.65
C ALA A 291 -37.09 10.53 23.06
N LEU A 292 -35.82 10.19 23.34
CA LEU A 292 -35.18 10.53 24.61
C LEU A 292 -35.03 12.04 24.80
N LEU A 293 -34.74 12.78 23.73
CA LEU A 293 -34.64 14.24 23.79
C LEU A 293 -36.01 14.88 24.05
N THR A 294 -37.10 14.36 23.47
CA THR A 294 -38.47 14.80 23.80
C THR A 294 -38.86 14.51 25.25
N LEU A 295 -38.26 13.48 25.87
CA LEU A 295 -38.45 13.14 27.28
C LEU A 295 -37.52 13.93 28.23
N GLY A 296 -36.72 14.87 27.71
CA GLY A 296 -35.81 15.69 28.52
C GLY A 296 -34.48 15.04 28.89
N ALA A 297 -34.12 13.90 28.29
CA ALA A 297 -32.86 13.22 28.60
C ALA A 297 -31.64 14.08 28.21
N THR A 298 -30.66 14.14 29.12
CA THR A 298 -29.39 14.85 28.94
C THR A 298 -28.49 14.16 27.91
N THR A 299 -27.45 14.85 27.41
CA THR A 299 -26.50 14.27 26.45
C THR A 299 -25.77 13.05 27.02
N ARG A 300 -25.47 13.05 28.34
CA ARG A 300 -24.82 11.91 29.01
C ARG A 300 -25.72 10.68 29.03
N GLU A 301 -26.99 10.85 29.40
CA GLU A 301 -27.97 9.75 29.41
C GLU A 301 -28.19 9.17 28.02
N ARG A 302 -28.23 10.03 26.98
CA ARG A 302 -28.33 9.57 25.58
C ARG A 302 -27.08 8.78 25.16
N ILE A 303 -25.87 9.22 25.52
CA ILE A 303 -24.64 8.47 25.22
C ILE A 303 -24.65 7.13 25.95
N LEU A 304 -24.99 7.10 27.25
CA LEU A 304 -25.07 5.86 28.04
C LEU A 304 -26.10 4.88 27.47
N TRP A 305 -27.26 5.38 27.05
CA TRP A 305 -28.28 4.58 26.36
C TRP A 305 -27.75 3.96 25.06
N GLN A 306 -27.10 4.77 24.23
CA GLN A 306 -26.52 4.28 22.98
C GLN A 306 -25.35 3.32 23.22
N ALA A 307 -24.52 3.57 24.24
CA ALA A 307 -23.47 2.64 24.66
C ALA A 307 -24.06 1.29 25.05
N GLY A 308 -25.16 1.28 25.84
CA GLY A 308 -25.95 0.09 26.17
C GLY A 308 -26.40 -0.72 24.95
N LYS A 309 -26.68 -0.04 23.83
CA LYS A 309 -27.05 -0.70 22.56
C LYS A 309 -25.87 -1.21 21.77
N VAL A 310 -24.71 -0.57 21.79
CA VAL A 310 -23.60 -0.90 20.86
C VAL A 310 -22.50 -1.75 21.53
N TRP A 311 -22.40 -1.78 22.85
CA TRP A 311 -21.30 -2.48 23.53
C TRP A 311 -21.22 -3.97 23.18
N ARG A 312 -22.33 -4.72 23.18
CA ARG A 312 -22.29 -6.18 22.90
C ARG A 312 -21.71 -6.56 21.54
N PRO A 313 -22.18 -6.00 20.41
CA PRO A 313 -21.57 -6.33 19.12
C PRO A 313 -20.12 -5.83 19.02
N LEU A 314 -19.77 -4.70 19.64
CA LEU A 314 -18.39 -4.24 19.72
C LEU A 314 -17.52 -5.24 20.50
N THR A 315 -17.89 -5.57 21.74
CA THR A 315 -17.13 -6.51 22.57
C THR A 315 -17.04 -7.89 21.93
N LEU A 316 -18.12 -8.39 21.32
CA LEU A 316 -18.08 -9.67 20.63
C LEU A 316 -17.14 -9.62 19.42
N GLY A 317 -17.20 -8.56 18.62
CA GLY A 317 -16.29 -8.39 17.49
C GLY A 317 -14.84 -8.21 17.91
N THR A 318 -14.59 -7.49 19.01
CA THR A 318 -13.25 -7.35 19.60
C THR A 318 -12.72 -8.69 20.09
N ILE A 319 -13.51 -9.47 20.84
CA ILE A 319 -13.10 -10.79 21.33
C ILE A 319 -12.79 -11.72 20.15
N LEU A 320 -13.65 -11.75 19.13
CA LEU A 320 -13.43 -12.59 17.93
C LEU A 320 -12.20 -12.14 17.14
N GLY A 321 -12.00 -10.83 16.97
CA GLY A 321 -10.81 -10.29 16.32
C GLY A 321 -9.53 -10.65 17.06
N ILE A 322 -9.48 -10.43 18.38
CA ILE A 322 -8.33 -10.81 19.21
C ILE A 322 -8.09 -12.33 19.16
N ALA A 323 -9.15 -13.14 19.22
CA ALA A 323 -9.01 -14.60 19.13
C ALA A 323 -8.35 -15.05 17.82
N CYS A 324 -8.65 -14.40 16.70
CA CYS A 324 -7.96 -14.65 15.42
C CYS A 324 -6.48 -14.21 15.44
N CYS A 325 -6.12 -13.19 16.23
CA CYS A 325 -4.75 -12.70 16.35
C CYS A 325 -3.86 -13.56 17.27
N ILE A 326 -4.43 -14.32 18.21
CA ILE A 326 -3.66 -15.10 19.20
C ILE A 326 -2.68 -16.07 18.54
N LEU A 327 -3.04 -16.68 17.41
CA LEU A 327 -2.20 -17.66 16.73
C LEU A 327 -0.82 -17.09 16.35
N TRP A 328 -0.75 -15.81 15.98
CA TRP A 328 0.47 -15.10 15.59
C TRP A 328 1.44 -14.86 16.76
N PHE A 329 0.98 -14.99 18.01
CA PHE A 329 1.85 -14.89 19.19
C PHE A 329 2.45 -16.25 19.57
N ILE A 330 1.93 -17.35 19.03
CA ILE A 330 2.28 -18.70 19.45
C ILE A 330 3.13 -19.39 18.39
N VAL A 331 2.75 -19.27 17.11
CA VAL A 331 3.32 -20.02 16.00
C VAL A 331 3.93 -19.07 14.98
N ASP A 332 5.08 -19.45 14.43
CA ASP A 332 5.69 -18.76 13.29
C ASP A 332 4.82 -19.03 12.05
N ILE A 333 4.35 -17.97 11.40
CA ILE A 333 3.40 -18.09 10.29
C ILE A 333 4.14 -17.82 8.99
N ASP A 334 4.24 -18.86 8.17
CA ASP A 334 4.64 -18.75 6.77
C ASP A 334 3.51 -18.11 5.95
N LEU A 335 3.87 -17.10 5.17
CA LEU A 335 2.95 -16.38 4.31
C LEU A 335 3.00 -17.00 2.90
N PRO A 336 1.94 -17.71 2.48
CA PRO A 336 1.98 -18.50 1.26
C PRO A 336 2.26 -17.63 0.03
N GLY A 337 3.28 -18.02 -0.74
CA GLY A 337 3.70 -17.34 -1.98
C GLY A 337 4.44 -16.02 -1.76
N ARG A 338 5.01 -15.80 -0.57
CA ARG A 338 5.83 -14.63 -0.24
C ARG A 338 7.22 -14.97 0.29
N ASP A 339 7.51 -16.26 0.48
CA ASP A 339 8.77 -16.77 1.05
C ASP A 339 9.17 -15.99 2.29
N PHE A 340 8.16 -15.72 3.15
CA PHE A 340 8.30 -14.83 4.29
C PHE A 340 7.66 -15.46 5.52
N ILE A 341 8.46 -15.61 6.58
CA ILE A 341 8.03 -16.17 7.85
C ILE A 341 7.91 -15.07 8.89
N ALA A 342 6.67 -14.81 9.35
CA ALA A 342 6.41 -13.92 10.46
C ALA A 342 6.70 -14.65 11.78
N GLN A 343 7.83 -14.31 12.41
CA GLN A 343 8.27 -14.92 13.66
C GLN A 343 7.39 -14.49 14.85
N ALA A 344 6.87 -15.45 15.61
CA ALA A 344 6.08 -15.21 16.82
C ALA A 344 6.89 -14.47 17.91
N ARG A 345 8.22 -14.63 17.92
CA ARG A 345 9.12 -13.90 18.83
C ARG A 345 8.99 -12.38 18.66
N ASP A 346 8.96 -11.89 17.42
CA ASP A 346 8.88 -10.46 17.11
C ASP A 346 7.51 -9.89 17.52
N VAL A 347 6.44 -10.64 17.23
CA VAL A 347 5.08 -10.29 17.65
C VAL A 347 4.95 -10.23 19.18
N ARG A 348 5.54 -11.19 19.91
CA ARG A 348 5.55 -11.19 21.39
C ARG A 348 6.32 -10.01 21.95
N ALA A 349 7.48 -9.69 21.40
CA ALA A 349 8.29 -8.54 21.83
C ALA A 349 7.54 -7.21 21.63
N ALA A 350 6.78 -7.08 20.55
CA ALA A 350 5.96 -5.90 20.25
C ALA A 350 4.55 -5.94 20.89
N SER A 351 4.21 -6.98 21.66
CA SER A 351 2.86 -7.18 22.20
C SER A 351 2.26 -5.97 22.93
N PRO A 352 3.01 -5.16 23.72
CA PRO A 352 2.44 -3.97 24.35
C PRO A 352 2.08 -2.90 23.32
N LYS A 353 2.91 -2.69 22.28
CA LYS A 353 2.65 -1.72 21.20
C LYS A 353 1.40 -2.13 20.42
N ILE A 354 1.31 -3.40 20.02
CA ILE A 354 0.16 -3.97 19.32
C ILE A 354 -1.10 -3.85 20.19
N ALA A 355 -1.03 -4.19 21.48
CA ALA A 355 -2.18 -4.08 22.38
C ALA A 355 -2.67 -2.63 22.54
N ILE A 356 -1.75 -1.66 22.65
CA ILE A 356 -2.08 -0.23 22.73
C ILE A 356 -2.72 0.25 21.43
N LEU A 357 -2.16 -0.12 20.28
CA LEU A 357 -2.66 0.24 18.96
C LEU A 357 -4.10 -0.30 18.78
N THR A 358 -4.31 -1.59 19.07
CA THR A 358 -5.59 -2.27 18.88
C THR A 358 -6.65 -1.78 19.86
N LEU A 359 -6.27 -1.56 21.12
CA LEU A 359 -7.15 -0.94 22.09
C LEU A 359 -7.53 0.49 21.65
N GLY A 360 -6.55 1.27 21.18
CA GLY A 360 -6.75 2.61 20.64
C GLY A 360 -7.73 2.62 19.48
N ALA A 361 -7.55 1.75 18.50
CA ALA A 361 -8.44 1.62 17.33
C ALA A 361 -9.86 1.23 17.73
N VAL A 362 -10.04 0.26 18.64
CA VAL A 362 -11.35 -0.14 19.14
C VAL A 362 -12.03 1.00 19.92
N LEU A 363 -11.28 1.74 20.75
CA LEU A 363 -11.79 2.90 21.49
C LEU A 363 -12.18 4.04 20.56
N LEU A 364 -11.35 4.35 19.54
CA LEU A 364 -11.63 5.36 18.53
C LEU A 364 -12.87 4.99 17.71
N PHE A 365 -12.97 3.73 17.26
CA PHE A 365 -14.15 3.24 16.54
C PHE A 365 -15.41 3.32 17.41
N SER A 366 -15.32 2.91 18.68
CA SER A 366 -16.41 3.00 19.65
C SER A 366 -16.84 4.45 19.89
N ALA A 367 -15.88 5.35 20.14
CA ALA A 367 -16.13 6.78 20.31
C ALA A 367 -16.79 7.38 19.08
N TRP A 368 -16.33 7.01 17.89
CA TRP A 368 -16.89 7.46 16.63
C TRP A 368 -18.36 7.03 16.45
N VAL A 369 -18.67 5.76 16.73
CA VAL A 369 -20.06 5.26 16.71
C VAL A 369 -20.94 6.04 17.70
N LEU A 370 -20.45 6.29 18.91
CA LEU A 370 -21.19 7.01 19.95
C LEU A 370 -21.39 8.49 19.60
N LEU A 371 -20.36 9.18 19.11
CA LEU A 371 -20.42 10.59 18.70
C LEU A 371 -21.41 10.79 17.54
N LEU A 372 -21.37 9.91 16.54
CA LEU A 372 -22.32 9.97 15.42
C LEU A 372 -23.76 9.67 15.87
N SER A 373 -23.94 8.82 16.87
CA SER A 373 -25.26 8.47 17.43
C SER A 373 -25.81 9.56 18.37
N ALA A 374 -24.93 10.32 19.02
CA ALA A 374 -25.27 11.40 19.95
C ALA A 374 -25.51 12.75 19.26
N HIS A 375 -25.07 12.90 18.01
CA HIS A 375 -25.18 14.15 17.27
C HIS A 375 -26.66 14.59 17.14
N ARG A 376 -26.97 15.80 17.62
CA ARG A 376 -28.34 16.32 17.65
C ARG A 376 -28.87 16.45 16.22
N PRO A 377 -30.03 15.86 15.89
CA PRO A 377 -30.64 16.09 14.59
C PRO A 377 -31.02 17.58 14.50
N ARG A 378 -30.50 18.27 13.46
CA ARG A 378 -30.82 19.68 13.17
C ARG A 378 -32.34 19.92 13.03
N ALA A 379 -33.12 18.88 12.78
CA ALA A 379 -34.59 18.93 12.70
C ALA A 379 -35.27 19.47 13.97
N PHE A 380 -34.62 19.44 15.14
CA PHE A 380 -35.17 20.04 16.37
C PHE A 380 -35.21 21.57 16.39
N GLN A 381 -34.54 22.25 15.46
CA GLN A 381 -34.71 23.70 15.33
C GLN A 381 -36.04 24.08 14.65
N GLN A 382 -36.83 23.10 14.20
CA GLN A 382 -38.13 23.34 13.57
C GLN A 382 -39.25 22.71 14.40
N ASN A 383 -40.27 23.49 14.75
CA ASN A 383 -41.42 23.08 15.58
C ASN A 383 -42.27 21.95 14.97
N ARG A 384 -42.02 21.58 13.71
CA ARG A 384 -42.64 20.44 13.05
C ARG A 384 -41.55 19.60 12.39
N PRO A 385 -41.40 18.31 12.73
CA PRO A 385 -40.53 17.41 11.98
C PRO A 385 -41.10 17.29 10.57
N VAL A 386 -40.51 18.04 9.64
CA VAL A 386 -40.77 17.87 8.22
C VAL A 386 -39.76 16.85 7.73
N ASP A 387 -40.24 15.70 7.25
CA ASP A 387 -39.45 14.79 6.41
C ASP A 387 -39.17 15.52 5.09
N ARG A 388 -38.31 16.54 5.12
CA ARG A 388 -37.84 17.16 3.89
C ARG A 388 -37.03 16.10 3.17
N PRO A 389 -37.42 15.71 1.94
CA PRO A 389 -36.56 14.89 1.11
C PRO A 389 -35.26 15.67 0.98
N VAL A 390 -34.16 15.07 1.45
CA VAL A 390 -32.88 15.77 1.42
C VAL A 390 -32.57 16.03 -0.05
N SER A 391 -32.52 17.31 -0.44
CA SER A 391 -32.18 17.70 -1.80
C SER A 391 -30.72 17.38 -2.08
N PHE A 392 -30.48 16.81 -3.27
CA PHE A 392 -29.13 16.71 -3.80
C PHE A 392 -28.67 18.10 -4.22
N SER A 393 -27.44 18.44 -3.87
CA SER A 393 -26.84 19.71 -4.28
C SER A 393 -26.23 19.55 -5.67
N GLY A 394 -26.85 20.18 -6.68
CA GLY A 394 -26.31 20.20 -8.05
C GLY A 394 -24.91 20.79 -8.11
N SER A 395 -24.61 21.81 -7.30
CA SER A 395 -23.28 22.41 -7.24
C SER A 395 -22.22 21.43 -6.71
N ARG A 396 -22.55 20.57 -5.73
CA ARG A 396 -21.63 19.53 -5.26
C ARG A 396 -21.42 18.42 -6.29
N ALA A 397 -22.46 18.08 -7.07
CA ALA A 397 -22.32 17.13 -8.18
C ALA A 397 -21.41 17.68 -9.28
N ILE A 398 -21.54 18.97 -9.63
CA ILE A 398 -20.64 19.66 -10.56
C ILE A 398 -19.23 19.74 -9.99
N ALA A 399 -19.08 20.11 -8.71
CA ALA A 399 -17.79 20.14 -8.03
C ALA A 399 -17.08 18.78 -8.08
N CYS A 400 -17.82 17.66 -7.98
CA CYS A 400 -17.25 16.32 -8.13
C CYS A 400 -16.60 16.11 -9.50
N LEU A 401 -17.24 16.56 -10.57
CA LEU A 401 -16.70 16.44 -11.93
C LEU A 401 -15.48 17.35 -12.12
N VAL A 402 -15.54 18.58 -11.59
CA VAL A 402 -14.40 19.51 -11.62
C VAL A 402 -13.22 18.96 -10.83
N PHE A 403 -13.44 18.46 -9.60
CA PHE A 403 -12.37 17.86 -8.81
C PHE A 403 -11.78 16.61 -9.46
N ALA A 404 -12.58 15.80 -10.16
CA ALA A 404 -12.07 14.67 -10.92
C ALA A 404 -11.15 15.13 -12.07
N ALA A 405 -11.54 16.16 -12.81
CA ALA A 405 -10.69 16.73 -13.85
C ALA A 405 -9.39 17.32 -13.28
N VAL A 406 -9.46 18.03 -12.14
CA VAL A 406 -8.28 18.59 -11.48
C VAL A 406 -7.37 17.49 -10.91
N ALA A 407 -7.93 16.43 -10.31
CA ALA A 407 -7.16 15.29 -9.85
C ALA A 407 -6.39 14.63 -11.01
N ALA A 408 -7.06 14.37 -12.14
CA ALA A 408 -6.42 13.85 -13.35
C ALA A 408 -5.30 14.79 -13.84
N GLY A 409 -5.54 16.11 -13.86
CA GLY A 409 -4.52 17.09 -14.22
C GLY A 409 -3.31 17.10 -13.28
N MET A 410 -3.52 17.01 -11.96
CA MET A 410 -2.44 16.91 -10.97
C MET A 410 -1.62 15.64 -11.15
N LEU A 411 -2.26 14.54 -11.52
CA LEU A 411 -1.59 13.28 -11.79
C LEU A 411 -0.69 13.36 -13.04
N ILE A 412 -1.19 13.97 -14.12
CA ILE A 412 -0.39 14.24 -15.34
C ILE A 412 0.83 15.12 -15.00
N LEU A 413 0.63 16.16 -14.18
CA LEU A 413 1.72 17.04 -13.75
C LEU A 413 2.72 16.32 -12.84
N ALA A 414 2.25 15.44 -11.95
CA ALA A 414 3.12 14.63 -11.11
C ALA A 414 4.05 13.75 -11.95
N ASN A 415 3.51 13.06 -12.96
CA ASN A 415 4.30 12.20 -13.84
C ASN A 415 5.28 13.00 -14.71
N LYS A 416 4.86 14.15 -15.25
CA LYS A 416 5.75 15.00 -16.07
C LYS A 416 6.84 15.71 -15.29
N ALA A 417 6.55 16.13 -14.06
CA ALA A 417 7.48 16.93 -13.25
C ALA A 417 8.28 16.10 -12.24
N GLY A 418 7.94 14.80 -12.05
CA GLY A 418 8.53 13.95 -11.01
C GLY A 418 8.32 14.50 -9.59
N SER A 419 7.28 15.30 -9.36
CA SER A 419 7.12 16.07 -8.11
C SER A 419 6.12 15.44 -7.14
N VAL A 420 6.60 15.15 -5.93
CA VAL A 420 5.81 14.63 -4.81
C VAL A 420 4.67 15.60 -4.42
N ILE A 421 4.84 16.91 -4.60
CA ILE A 421 3.81 17.91 -4.29
C ILE A 421 2.55 17.69 -5.14
N PHE A 422 2.72 17.38 -6.43
CA PHE A 422 1.59 17.11 -7.31
C PHE A 422 0.90 15.78 -6.98
N VAL A 423 1.64 14.78 -6.47
CA VAL A 423 1.04 13.54 -5.94
C VAL A 423 0.16 13.84 -4.72
N PHE A 424 0.61 14.68 -3.79
CA PHE A 424 -0.23 15.14 -2.68
C PHE A 424 -1.45 15.92 -3.17
N GLY A 425 -1.28 16.77 -4.18
CA GLY A 425 -2.38 17.48 -4.85
C GLY A 425 -3.44 16.50 -5.38
N PHE A 426 -3.01 15.46 -6.10
CA PHE A 426 -3.88 14.39 -6.58
C PHE A 426 -4.65 13.72 -5.43
N VAL A 427 -3.99 13.34 -4.33
CA VAL A 427 -4.64 12.72 -3.17
C VAL A 427 -5.71 13.63 -2.55
N VAL A 428 -5.42 14.92 -2.40
CA VAL A 428 -6.38 15.90 -1.86
C VAL A 428 -7.62 16.00 -2.76
N PHE A 429 -7.44 16.12 -4.07
CA PHE A 429 -8.57 16.19 -5.01
C PHE A 429 -9.31 14.85 -5.13
N LEU A 430 -8.63 13.72 -5.01
CA LEU A 430 -9.26 12.41 -4.95
C LEU A 430 -10.18 12.29 -3.73
N VAL A 431 -9.73 12.73 -2.55
CA VAL A 431 -10.57 12.79 -1.33
C VAL A 431 -11.78 13.72 -1.54
N ALA A 432 -11.59 14.83 -2.26
CA ALA A 432 -12.69 15.74 -2.62
C ALA A 432 -13.71 15.04 -3.53
N VAL A 433 -13.26 14.35 -4.57
CA VAL A 433 -14.10 13.52 -5.46
C VAL A 433 -14.89 12.49 -4.65
N LEU A 434 -14.20 11.72 -3.79
CA LEU A 434 -14.83 10.69 -2.97
C LEU A 434 -15.88 11.27 -2.00
N SER A 435 -15.69 12.51 -1.56
CA SER A 435 -16.61 13.23 -0.67
C SER A 435 -17.83 13.82 -1.40
N THR A 436 -17.68 14.20 -2.67
CA THR A 436 -18.74 14.83 -3.49
C THR A 436 -19.49 13.86 -4.40
N GLN A 437 -18.92 12.70 -4.75
CA GLN A 437 -19.53 11.71 -5.66
C GLN A 437 -20.90 11.22 -5.19
N ARG A 438 -21.19 11.30 -3.89
CA ARG A 438 -22.51 10.96 -3.34
C ARG A 438 -23.64 11.79 -3.94
N ASP A 439 -23.42 13.08 -4.12
CA ASP A 439 -24.45 13.96 -4.67
C ASP A 439 -24.61 13.72 -6.19
N LEU A 440 -23.51 13.45 -6.89
CA LEU A 440 -23.52 13.04 -8.29
C LEU A 440 -24.31 11.73 -8.49
N LEU A 441 -23.95 10.67 -7.76
CA LEU A 441 -24.62 9.38 -7.80
C LEU A 441 -26.09 9.49 -7.42
N GLY A 442 -26.41 10.28 -6.39
CA GLY A 442 -27.77 10.53 -5.95
C GLY A 442 -28.63 11.24 -7.00
N MET A 443 -28.06 12.24 -7.68
CA MET A 443 -28.71 12.96 -8.76
C MET A 443 -28.98 12.05 -9.97
N ILE A 444 -27.99 11.26 -10.37
CA ILE A 444 -28.12 10.31 -11.49
C ILE A 444 -29.16 9.24 -11.14
N LEU A 445 -29.13 8.69 -9.92
CA LEU A 445 -30.14 7.74 -9.45
C LEU A 445 -31.55 8.32 -9.46
N ALA A 446 -31.71 9.57 -9.01
CA ALA A 446 -33.01 10.25 -9.03
C ALA A 446 -33.51 10.45 -10.47
N TRP A 447 -32.64 10.88 -11.38
CA TRP A 447 -32.96 11.04 -12.80
C TRP A 447 -33.35 9.70 -13.45
N CYS A 448 -32.56 8.66 -13.25
CA CYS A 448 -32.82 7.31 -13.72
C CYS A 448 -34.15 6.76 -13.16
N ALA A 449 -34.45 7.01 -11.88
CA ALA A 449 -35.72 6.65 -11.28
C ALA A 449 -36.91 7.35 -11.97
N ILE A 450 -36.80 8.64 -12.31
CA ILE A 450 -37.85 9.36 -13.05
C ILE A 450 -38.09 8.72 -14.43
N LEU A 451 -37.02 8.35 -15.15
CA LEU A 451 -37.14 7.68 -16.45
C LEU A 451 -37.81 6.31 -16.34
N VAL A 452 -37.42 5.49 -15.37
CA VAL A 452 -38.05 4.19 -15.12
C VAL A 452 -39.51 4.35 -14.73
N ARG A 453 -39.85 5.37 -13.94
CA ARG A 453 -41.23 5.68 -13.56
C ARG A 453 -42.07 6.08 -14.78
N ARG A 454 -41.57 6.96 -15.66
CA ARG A 454 -42.25 7.36 -16.90
C ARG A 454 -42.52 6.15 -17.80
N ARG A 455 -41.51 5.29 -18.00
CA ARG A 455 -41.68 4.03 -18.77
C ARG A 455 -42.61 3.04 -18.08
N GLY A 456 -42.65 3.01 -16.75
CA GLY A 456 -43.57 2.21 -15.95
C GLY A 456 -45.02 2.63 -16.15
N HIS A 457 -45.30 3.94 -16.14
CA HIS A 457 -46.62 4.49 -16.46
C HIS A 457 -47.05 4.16 -17.89
N ALA A 458 -46.18 4.32 -18.88
CA ALA A 458 -46.49 4.00 -20.27
C ALA A 458 -46.82 2.51 -20.51
N LYS A 459 -46.26 1.60 -19.68
CA LYS A 459 -46.48 0.14 -19.78
C LYS A 459 -47.46 -0.42 -18.75
N ASN A 460 -48.14 0.43 -17.96
CA ASN A 460 -49.01 0.03 -16.85
C ASN A 460 -48.36 -0.98 -15.87
N ASP A 461 -47.05 -0.85 -15.61
CA ASP A 461 -46.30 -1.76 -14.74
C ASP A 461 -46.17 -1.17 -13.33
N ALA A 462 -47.14 -1.52 -12.46
CA ALA A 462 -47.19 -1.04 -11.07
C ALA A 462 -45.89 -1.29 -10.30
N GLY A 463 -45.23 -2.42 -10.52
CA GLY A 463 -43.95 -2.74 -9.88
C GLY A 463 -42.83 -1.77 -10.25
N ARG A 464 -42.78 -1.33 -11.51
CA ARG A 464 -41.80 -0.33 -11.96
C ARG A 464 -42.09 1.05 -11.37
N VAL A 465 -43.35 1.47 -11.33
CA VAL A 465 -43.76 2.76 -10.77
C VAL A 465 -43.45 2.81 -9.27
N ILE A 466 -43.84 1.78 -8.51
CA ILE A 466 -43.59 1.70 -7.06
C ILE A 466 -42.10 1.63 -6.77
N GLY A 467 -41.35 0.79 -7.50
CA GLY A 467 -39.90 0.65 -7.31
C GLY A 467 -39.15 1.95 -7.57
N ALA A 468 -39.49 2.62 -8.67
CA ALA A 468 -38.89 3.88 -9.07
C ALA A 468 -39.27 5.05 -8.14
N ALA A 469 -40.54 5.20 -7.76
CA ALA A 469 -40.97 6.20 -6.79
C ALA A 469 -40.32 5.96 -5.41
N GLY A 470 -40.18 4.70 -5.04
CA GLY A 470 -39.45 4.31 -3.85
C GLY A 470 -37.97 4.66 -3.91
N LEU A 471 -37.33 4.49 -5.07
CA LEU A 471 -35.93 4.81 -5.29
C LEU A 471 -35.71 6.32 -5.26
N SER A 472 -36.56 7.13 -5.91
CA SER A 472 -36.44 8.59 -5.89
C SER A 472 -36.64 9.17 -4.49
N ALA A 473 -37.59 8.63 -3.72
CA ALA A 473 -37.83 9.07 -2.34
C ALA A 473 -36.67 8.72 -1.38
N ASN A 474 -35.92 7.64 -1.64
CA ASN A 474 -34.84 7.15 -0.78
C ASN A 474 -33.46 7.16 -1.45
N ALA A 475 -33.29 7.94 -2.52
CA ALA A 475 -32.08 7.92 -3.34
C ALA A 475 -30.81 8.20 -2.50
N ARG A 476 -30.93 8.94 -1.39
CA ARG A 476 -29.81 9.24 -0.48
C ARG A 476 -29.36 8.07 0.40
N ALA A 477 -30.28 7.17 0.76
CA ALA A 477 -29.93 5.96 1.49
C ALA A 477 -29.30 4.95 0.53
N VAL A 478 -29.93 4.77 -0.61
CA VAL A 478 -29.52 3.83 -1.65
C VAL A 478 -28.20 4.22 -2.33
N SER A 479 -27.94 5.53 -2.49
CA SER A 479 -26.64 6.03 -2.97
C SER A 479 -25.48 5.71 -2.02
N GLY A 480 -25.73 5.35 -0.75
CA GLY A 480 -24.66 4.95 0.16
C GLY A 480 -23.89 3.73 -0.33
N ALA A 481 -24.60 2.67 -0.71
CA ALA A 481 -23.99 1.47 -1.28
C ALA A 481 -23.30 1.76 -2.62
N ALA A 482 -23.95 2.57 -3.46
CA ALA A 482 -23.41 3.00 -4.76
C ALA A 482 -22.09 3.78 -4.60
N VAL A 483 -22.02 4.70 -3.63
CA VAL A 483 -20.81 5.48 -3.33
C VAL A 483 -19.68 4.58 -2.87
N VAL A 484 -19.95 3.63 -1.98
CA VAL A 484 -18.93 2.70 -1.49
C VAL A 484 -18.40 1.85 -2.65
N LEU A 485 -19.27 1.27 -3.47
CA LEU A 485 -18.85 0.48 -4.63
C LEU A 485 -18.05 1.31 -5.64
N SER A 486 -18.50 2.53 -5.96
CA SER A 486 -17.77 3.44 -6.84
C SER A 486 -16.39 3.81 -6.26
N SER A 487 -16.30 4.05 -4.96
CA SER A 487 -15.04 4.36 -4.28
C SER A 487 -14.05 3.19 -4.38
N ILE A 488 -14.54 1.98 -4.10
CA ILE A 488 -13.73 0.75 -4.19
C ILE A 488 -13.15 0.61 -5.58
N LEU A 489 -13.95 0.81 -6.63
CA LEU A 489 -13.47 0.70 -8.01
C LEU A 489 -12.39 1.73 -8.33
N ILE A 490 -12.62 2.99 -7.95
CA ILE A 490 -11.65 4.07 -8.15
C ILE A 490 -10.32 3.75 -7.44
N ILE A 491 -10.38 3.35 -6.17
CA ILE A 491 -9.19 3.03 -5.37
C ILE A 491 -8.47 1.81 -5.93
N ALA A 492 -9.21 0.72 -6.19
CA ALA A 492 -8.64 -0.51 -6.74
C ALA A 492 -8.00 -0.28 -8.11
N SER A 493 -8.56 0.60 -8.95
CA SER A 493 -7.94 0.93 -10.23
C SER A 493 -6.65 1.72 -10.04
N GLN A 494 -6.55 2.61 -9.05
CA GLN A 494 -5.31 3.32 -8.74
C GLN A 494 -4.24 2.35 -8.24
N THR A 495 -4.59 1.44 -7.33
CA THR A 495 -3.67 0.40 -6.84
C THR A 495 -3.19 -0.50 -7.97
N PHE A 496 -4.10 -0.97 -8.82
CA PHE A 496 -3.78 -1.79 -9.98
C PHE A 496 -2.84 -1.09 -10.96
N MET A 497 -3.02 0.22 -11.16
CA MET A 497 -2.18 1.01 -12.04
C MET A 497 -0.77 1.21 -11.48
N VAL A 498 -0.61 1.46 -10.18
CA VAL A 498 0.72 1.49 -9.54
C VAL A 498 1.42 0.15 -9.70
N VAL A 499 0.69 -0.95 -9.45
CA VAL A 499 1.21 -2.31 -9.67
C VAL A 499 1.63 -2.53 -11.13
N ASN A 500 0.85 -2.06 -12.11
CA ASN A 500 1.18 -2.21 -13.52
C ASN A 500 2.36 -1.36 -13.97
N GLN A 501 2.66 -0.24 -13.29
CA GLN A 501 3.85 0.56 -13.57
C GLN A 501 5.09 -0.18 -13.10
N LEU A 502 5.05 -0.78 -11.91
CA LEU A 502 6.11 -1.66 -11.42
C LEU A 502 6.26 -2.89 -12.31
N ASP A 503 5.16 -3.48 -12.78
CA ASP A 503 5.19 -4.60 -13.71
C ASP A 503 5.68 -4.20 -15.11
N GLU A 504 5.55 -2.94 -15.51
CA GLU A 504 6.08 -2.47 -16.80
C GLU A 504 7.58 -2.27 -16.76
N LEU A 505 8.10 -1.66 -15.69
CA LEU A 505 9.53 -1.63 -15.42
C LEU A 505 10.09 -3.06 -15.35
N ALA A 506 9.39 -3.95 -14.65
CA ALA A 506 9.77 -5.35 -14.58
C ALA A 506 9.57 -6.09 -15.92
N ALA A 507 8.65 -5.67 -16.79
CA ALA A 507 8.43 -6.28 -18.10
C ALA A 507 9.51 -5.84 -19.08
N GLU A 508 9.89 -4.56 -19.09
CA GLU A 508 11.03 -4.04 -19.87
C GLU A 508 12.31 -4.75 -19.45
N SER A 509 12.58 -4.82 -18.13
CA SER A 509 13.71 -5.59 -17.62
C SER A 509 13.58 -7.10 -17.89
N ARG A 510 12.37 -7.67 -17.95
CA ARG A 510 12.17 -9.09 -18.33
C ARG A 510 12.39 -9.32 -19.82
N ASP A 511 12.01 -8.39 -20.67
CA ASP A 511 12.22 -8.49 -22.11
C ASP A 511 13.72 -8.40 -22.41
N GLU A 512 14.42 -7.43 -21.81
CA GLU A 512 15.89 -7.33 -21.81
C GLU A 512 16.57 -8.56 -21.21
N PHE A 513 16.06 -9.05 -20.08
CA PHE A 513 16.56 -10.27 -19.45
C PHE A 513 16.37 -11.46 -20.38
N SER A 514 15.18 -11.68 -20.95
CA SER A 514 14.89 -12.81 -21.85
C SER A 514 15.66 -12.75 -23.17
N SER A 515 16.00 -11.55 -23.65
CA SER A 515 16.85 -11.37 -24.82
C SER A 515 18.32 -11.71 -24.53
N LEU A 516 18.72 -11.84 -23.27
CA LEU A 516 20.10 -12.14 -22.87
C LEU A 516 20.20 -13.40 -21.96
N GLU A 517 19.07 -13.96 -21.55
CA GLU A 517 18.96 -15.07 -20.59
C GLU A 517 19.70 -16.29 -21.11
N GLY A 518 20.62 -16.81 -20.29
CA GLY A 518 21.48 -17.94 -20.65
C GLY A 518 22.45 -17.68 -21.81
N ARG A 519 22.49 -16.44 -22.34
CA ARG A 519 23.36 -16.04 -23.47
C ARG A 519 24.42 -15.05 -23.08
N VAL A 520 24.21 -14.27 -22.02
CA VAL A 520 25.17 -13.31 -21.51
C VAL A 520 25.22 -13.37 -20.00
N ILE A 521 26.44 -13.39 -19.47
CA ILE A 521 26.72 -13.22 -18.05
C ILE A 521 27.65 -12.02 -17.93
N HIS A 522 27.26 -11.04 -17.11
CA HIS A 522 28.11 -9.91 -16.77
C HIS A 522 28.87 -10.21 -15.48
N ILE A 523 30.17 -9.97 -15.49
CA ILE A 523 31.04 -10.09 -14.34
C ILE A 523 31.64 -8.72 -14.09
N ALA A 524 31.31 -8.14 -12.94
CA ALA A 524 31.82 -6.84 -12.52
C ALA A 524 32.98 -7.06 -11.54
N PRO A 525 34.25 -6.90 -11.95
CA PRO A 525 35.35 -6.94 -10.99
C PRO A 525 35.15 -5.86 -9.95
N MET A 526 35.28 -6.25 -8.69
CA MET A 526 35.34 -5.26 -7.63
C MET A 526 36.73 -4.64 -7.58
N PRO A 527 36.83 -3.32 -7.38
CA PRO A 527 38.11 -2.73 -7.04
C PRO A 527 38.64 -3.31 -5.70
N GLY A 528 39.95 -3.32 -5.48
CA GLY A 528 40.62 -4.03 -4.38
C GLY A 528 40.72 -5.58 -4.42
N ALA A 529 39.96 -6.29 -5.25
CA ALA A 529 40.16 -7.71 -5.54
C ALA A 529 41.52 -8.04 -6.19
N ASP A 530 42.06 -9.23 -5.92
CA ASP A 530 43.29 -9.68 -6.56
C ASP A 530 43.09 -9.92 -8.07
N THR A 531 43.68 -9.05 -8.90
CA THR A 531 43.66 -9.21 -10.37
C THR A 531 44.83 -10.03 -10.91
N SER A 532 45.74 -10.50 -10.06
CA SER A 532 46.83 -11.37 -10.50
C SER A 532 46.31 -12.70 -11.06
N GLN A 533 45.15 -13.15 -10.58
CA GLN A 533 44.46 -14.35 -11.05
C GLN A 533 43.56 -14.09 -12.27
N THR A 534 43.35 -12.83 -12.69
CA THR A 534 42.48 -12.50 -13.83
C THR A 534 42.87 -13.26 -15.10
N PRO A 535 44.15 -13.34 -15.51
CA PRO A 535 44.52 -14.11 -16.69
C PRO A 535 44.11 -15.59 -16.58
N THR A 536 44.27 -16.20 -15.41
CA THR A 536 43.89 -17.59 -15.15
C THR A 536 42.38 -17.77 -15.11
N LEU A 537 41.64 -16.81 -14.54
CA LEU A 537 40.19 -16.78 -14.58
C LEU A 537 39.68 -16.71 -16.02
N LEU A 538 40.23 -15.80 -16.84
CA LEU A 538 39.84 -15.66 -18.25
C LEU A 538 40.10 -16.96 -19.02
N ASP A 539 41.27 -17.57 -18.83
CA ASP A 539 41.59 -18.86 -19.44
C ASP A 539 40.64 -19.97 -18.93
N SER A 540 40.26 -19.95 -17.65
CA SER A 540 39.29 -20.90 -17.06
C SER A 540 37.90 -20.72 -17.66
N LEU A 541 37.41 -19.48 -17.81
CA LEU A 541 36.12 -19.17 -18.42
C LEU A 541 36.04 -19.59 -19.90
N GLU A 542 37.12 -19.38 -20.65
CA GLU A 542 37.24 -19.83 -22.05
C GLU A 542 37.23 -21.37 -22.15
N ASN A 543 37.84 -22.06 -21.18
CA ASN A 543 37.95 -23.52 -21.18
C ASN A 543 36.74 -24.24 -20.55
N SER A 544 36.04 -23.63 -19.59
CA SER A 544 34.97 -24.27 -18.80
C SER A 544 33.70 -24.48 -19.62
N SER A 545 33.49 -23.65 -20.65
CA SER A 545 32.26 -23.60 -21.44
C SER A 545 32.60 -23.53 -22.93
N PRO A 546 32.79 -24.67 -23.63
CA PRO A 546 33.06 -24.66 -25.07
C PRO A 546 31.92 -23.97 -25.81
N GLY A 547 32.25 -22.96 -26.63
CA GLY A 547 31.25 -22.13 -27.31
C GLY A 547 30.86 -20.87 -26.53
N VAL A 548 31.72 -20.41 -25.63
CA VAL A 548 31.63 -19.10 -24.98
C VAL A 548 32.74 -18.18 -25.50
N ARG A 549 32.42 -16.89 -25.57
CA ARG A 549 33.34 -15.80 -25.92
C ARG A 549 33.44 -14.88 -24.71
N VAL A 550 34.64 -14.37 -24.43
CA VAL A 550 34.83 -13.37 -23.39
C VAL A 550 35.01 -12.01 -24.05
N LEU A 551 34.13 -11.08 -23.67
CA LEU A 551 34.25 -9.66 -23.99
C LEU A 551 34.78 -8.93 -22.76
N ILE A 552 35.76 -8.06 -22.97
CA ILE A 552 36.27 -7.15 -21.94
C ILE A 552 35.83 -5.74 -22.33
N SER A 553 35.02 -5.11 -21.49
CA SER A 553 34.71 -3.68 -21.56
C SER A 553 35.59 -2.92 -20.59
N ARG A 554 36.13 -1.79 -21.06
CA ARG A 554 36.85 -0.81 -20.25
C ARG A 554 36.13 0.53 -20.39
N GLN A 555 35.50 0.97 -19.32
CA GLN A 555 34.86 2.28 -19.24
C GLN A 555 35.84 3.28 -18.64
N ILE A 556 35.98 4.44 -19.30
CA ILE A 556 36.82 5.54 -18.84
C ILE A 556 35.94 6.77 -18.70
N ASN A 557 35.88 7.33 -17.50
CA ASN A 557 35.27 8.63 -17.27
C ASN A 557 36.24 9.72 -17.71
N ASN A 558 35.93 10.38 -18.81
CA ASN A 558 36.74 11.50 -19.29
C ASN A 558 36.53 12.73 -18.39
N GLU A 559 37.50 13.65 -18.38
CA GLU A 559 37.43 14.89 -17.60
C GLU A 559 36.23 15.79 -17.97
N ASP A 560 35.68 15.64 -19.18
CA ASP A 560 34.49 16.36 -19.65
C ASP A 560 33.16 15.74 -19.18
N GLY A 561 33.23 14.63 -18.44
CA GLY A 561 32.08 13.86 -17.98
C GLY A 561 31.49 12.94 -19.05
N SER A 562 32.11 12.82 -20.23
CA SER A 562 31.74 11.82 -21.22
C SER A 562 32.30 10.44 -20.84
N LEU A 563 31.53 9.39 -21.15
CA LEU A 563 31.96 8.01 -20.97
C LEU A 563 32.58 7.51 -22.28
N SER A 564 33.83 7.08 -22.23
CA SER A 564 34.48 6.36 -23.32
C SER A 564 34.45 4.87 -23.03
N LEU A 565 33.93 4.08 -23.98
CA LEU A 565 33.91 2.64 -23.89
C LEU A 565 34.95 2.04 -24.83
N ALA A 566 35.91 1.30 -24.27
CA ALA A 566 36.82 0.47 -25.03
C ALA A 566 36.41 -1.00 -24.91
N LEU A 567 36.24 -1.70 -26.04
CA LEU A 567 35.84 -3.10 -26.08
C LEU A 567 36.93 -3.98 -26.68
N SER A 568 36.99 -5.20 -26.18
CA SER A 568 37.81 -6.26 -26.74
C SER A 568 37.14 -7.62 -26.61
N ALA A 569 37.41 -8.55 -27.52
CA ALA A 569 36.86 -9.90 -27.50
C ALA A 569 37.97 -10.94 -27.63
N SER A 570 37.78 -12.10 -27.00
CA SER A 570 38.71 -13.24 -27.08
C SER A 570 38.84 -13.82 -28.49
N ASP A 571 37.92 -13.47 -29.40
CA ASP A 571 37.91 -13.85 -30.80
C ASP A 571 37.80 -12.63 -31.75
N ASP A 572 37.81 -12.88 -33.06
CA ASP A 572 37.72 -11.83 -34.10
C ASP A 572 36.30 -11.26 -34.28
N SER A 573 35.35 -11.54 -33.37
CA SER A 573 33.94 -11.14 -33.53
C SER A 573 33.71 -9.63 -33.55
N LEU A 574 34.61 -8.86 -32.94
CA LEU A 574 34.56 -7.40 -32.95
C LEU A 574 35.22 -6.77 -34.18
N ALA A 575 35.86 -7.54 -35.07
CA ALA A 575 36.64 -6.98 -36.18
C ALA A 575 35.79 -6.14 -37.16
N SER A 576 34.48 -6.38 -37.24
CA SER A 576 33.53 -5.63 -38.07
C SER A 576 32.81 -4.49 -37.36
N VAL A 577 32.95 -4.37 -36.04
CA VAL A 577 32.24 -3.35 -35.26
C VAL A 577 32.90 -1.98 -35.50
N THR A 578 32.12 -0.96 -35.84
CA THR A 578 32.63 0.42 -35.93
C THR A 578 31.75 1.37 -35.13
N ALA A 579 32.33 2.48 -34.65
CA ALA A 579 31.58 3.47 -33.88
C ALA A 579 30.43 4.04 -34.72
N GLY A 580 29.20 3.59 -34.43
CA GLY A 580 27.98 4.03 -35.11
C GLY A 580 27.34 3.02 -36.06
N ASP A 581 27.98 1.86 -36.31
CA ASP A 581 27.39 0.80 -37.11
C ASP A 581 27.59 -0.57 -36.43
N LEU A 582 26.51 -1.04 -35.80
CA LEU A 582 26.39 -2.41 -35.27
C LEU A 582 25.79 -3.36 -36.32
N GLU A 583 25.40 -2.87 -37.52
CA GLU A 583 24.82 -3.72 -38.57
C GLU A 583 25.86 -4.74 -39.05
N GLY A 584 25.59 -6.02 -38.78
CA GLY A 584 26.49 -7.14 -39.12
C GLY A 584 27.26 -7.72 -37.93
N THR A 585 27.13 -7.14 -36.74
CA THR A 585 27.60 -7.77 -35.50
C THR A 585 26.66 -8.90 -35.09
N ASP A 586 27.16 -9.88 -34.34
CA ASP A 586 26.32 -10.88 -33.67
C ASP A 586 25.26 -10.18 -32.82
N GLU A 587 23.99 -10.59 -32.94
CA GLU A 587 22.84 -10.01 -32.26
C GLU A 587 23.07 -9.95 -30.74
N VAL A 588 23.65 -11.01 -30.17
CA VAL A 588 23.93 -11.08 -28.72
C VAL A 588 25.00 -10.06 -28.29
N VAL A 589 26.00 -9.82 -29.14
CA VAL A 589 27.05 -8.82 -28.87
C VAL A 589 26.48 -7.42 -29.01
N ALA A 590 25.68 -7.16 -30.04
CA ALA A 590 25.02 -5.87 -30.23
C ALA A 590 24.07 -5.53 -29.06
N ASP A 591 23.25 -6.50 -28.62
CA ASP A 591 22.33 -6.34 -27.48
C ASP A 591 23.10 -6.08 -26.18
N TYR A 592 24.20 -6.80 -25.94
CA TYR A 592 25.02 -6.58 -24.76
C TYR A 592 25.71 -5.21 -24.76
N ILE A 593 26.23 -4.75 -25.91
CA ILE A 593 26.81 -3.41 -26.05
C ILE A 593 25.74 -2.34 -25.83
N ALA A 594 24.53 -2.53 -26.39
CA ALA A 594 23.41 -1.63 -26.17
C ALA A 594 23.03 -1.53 -24.69
N TRP A 595 22.99 -2.66 -23.99
CA TRP A 595 22.75 -2.70 -22.54
C TRP A 595 23.85 -1.99 -21.74
N LEU A 596 25.13 -2.29 -22.02
CA LEU A 596 26.28 -1.67 -21.34
C LEU A 596 26.29 -0.15 -21.45
N THR A 597 25.76 0.39 -22.55
CA THR A 597 25.87 1.81 -22.90
C THR A 597 24.58 2.59 -22.65
N GLY A 598 23.51 1.90 -22.26
CA GLY A 598 22.17 2.48 -22.18
C GLY A 598 21.69 3.07 -23.51
N GLY A 599 22.26 2.63 -24.63
CA GLY A 599 21.98 3.13 -25.99
C GLY A 599 22.69 4.44 -26.39
N ASP A 600 23.41 5.12 -25.50
CA ASP A 600 24.10 6.39 -25.80
C ASP A 600 25.63 6.20 -25.80
N LEU A 601 26.21 5.97 -26.98
CA LEU A 601 27.66 5.88 -27.18
C LEU A 601 28.23 7.17 -27.78
N ASN A 602 29.00 7.92 -26.98
CA ASN A 602 29.76 9.06 -27.50
C ASN A 602 31.05 8.61 -28.21
N THR A 603 31.74 7.60 -27.68
CA THR A 603 32.96 7.04 -28.27
C THR A 603 33.06 5.55 -27.97
N LEU A 604 33.19 4.73 -29.03
CA LEU A 604 33.47 3.30 -28.96
C LEU A 604 34.84 3.04 -29.57
N GLN A 605 35.77 2.49 -28.79
CA GLN A 605 37.09 2.10 -29.26
C GLN A 605 37.24 0.58 -29.20
N ILE A 606 37.73 -0.04 -30.27
CA ILE A 606 38.07 -1.47 -30.27
C ILE A 606 39.56 -1.59 -30.01
N VAL A 607 39.91 -2.35 -28.99
CA VAL A 607 41.30 -2.56 -28.55
C VAL A 607 41.63 -4.05 -28.73
N PRO A 608 42.87 -4.41 -29.15
CA PRO A 608 43.28 -5.81 -29.21
C PRO A 608 43.14 -6.54 -27.87
N TYR A 609 42.73 -7.81 -27.90
CA TYR A 609 42.46 -8.60 -26.68
C TYR A 609 43.65 -8.73 -25.76
N SER A 610 44.85 -8.98 -26.33
CA SER A 610 46.08 -9.03 -25.55
C SER A 610 46.38 -7.69 -24.88
N GLU A 611 46.18 -6.56 -25.57
CA GLU A 611 46.40 -5.23 -24.98
C GLU A 611 45.42 -4.96 -23.84
N MET A 612 44.14 -5.32 -24.00
CA MET A 612 43.14 -5.14 -22.94
C MET A 612 43.42 -6.07 -21.75
N ARG A 613 43.73 -7.35 -22.00
CA ARG A 613 44.07 -8.36 -21.00
C ARG A 613 45.30 -7.94 -20.18
N ASP A 614 46.36 -7.47 -20.85
CA ASP A 614 47.60 -6.99 -20.20
C ASP A 614 47.42 -5.62 -19.54
N GLY A 615 46.37 -4.87 -19.90
CA GLY A 615 46.00 -3.59 -19.31
C GLY A 615 45.40 -3.72 -17.92
N ILE A 616 44.63 -4.79 -17.65
CA ILE A 616 43.87 -4.97 -16.40
C ILE A 616 44.76 -4.79 -15.17
N GLY A 617 45.89 -5.49 -15.11
CA GLY A 617 46.80 -5.39 -13.95
C GLY A 617 47.54 -4.05 -13.85
N ARG A 618 47.64 -3.27 -14.94
CA ARG A 618 48.29 -1.95 -14.96
C ARG A 618 47.34 -0.84 -14.53
N ASP A 619 46.09 -0.94 -14.99
CA ASP A 619 45.06 0.09 -14.80
C ASP A 619 44.26 -0.16 -13.50
N TYR A 620 44.52 -1.25 -12.79
CA TYR A 620 43.74 -1.68 -11.63
C TYR A 620 43.63 -0.65 -10.51
N ASP A 621 44.72 0.04 -10.21
CA ASP A 621 44.76 1.06 -9.16
C ASP A 621 44.08 2.38 -9.60
N ASN A 622 43.62 2.48 -10.86
CA ASN A 622 42.97 3.66 -11.38
C ASN A 622 41.45 3.56 -11.29
N TRP A 623 40.87 4.26 -10.31
CA TRP A 623 39.43 4.25 -10.03
C TRP A 623 38.59 4.92 -11.12
N ASP A 624 39.21 5.71 -12.01
CA ASP A 624 38.54 6.30 -13.17
C ASP A 624 38.36 5.29 -14.32
N ILE A 625 38.99 4.11 -14.20
CA ILE A 625 38.92 3.02 -15.18
C ILE A 625 38.16 1.85 -14.56
N GLN A 626 37.01 1.50 -15.15
CA GLN A 626 36.23 0.34 -14.75
C GLN A 626 36.32 -0.73 -15.82
N TYR A 627 36.81 -1.90 -15.43
CA TYR A 627 36.75 -3.10 -16.25
C TYR A 627 35.45 -3.83 -15.96
N GLU A 628 34.87 -4.41 -16.97
CA GLU A 628 33.72 -5.30 -16.89
C GLU A 628 33.91 -6.44 -17.89
N TYR A 629 33.42 -7.63 -17.56
CA TYR A 629 33.55 -8.79 -18.41
C TYR A 629 32.18 -9.29 -18.82
N GLY A 630 31.96 -9.41 -20.13
CA GLY A 630 30.82 -10.11 -20.69
C GLY A 630 31.24 -11.51 -21.09
N VAL A 631 30.58 -12.52 -20.56
CA VAL A 631 30.73 -13.90 -21.02
C VAL A 631 29.53 -14.18 -21.92
N LEU A 632 29.76 -14.35 -23.22
CA LEU A 632 28.70 -14.46 -24.23
C LEU A 632 28.68 -15.85 -24.86
N ALA A 633 27.49 -16.43 -25.03
CA ALA A 633 27.32 -17.67 -25.77
C ALA A 633 27.48 -17.43 -27.28
N VAL A 634 28.15 -18.36 -27.96
CA VAL A 634 28.11 -18.47 -29.41
C VAL A 634 26.67 -18.81 -29.85
N PRO A 635 26.19 -18.35 -31.02
CA PRO A 635 24.83 -18.61 -31.49
C PRO A 635 24.43 -20.09 -31.39
N GLY A 636 23.34 -20.36 -30.66
CA GLY A 636 22.79 -21.70 -30.45
C GLY A 636 23.31 -22.46 -29.23
N GLN A 637 24.22 -21.87 -28.44
CA GLN A 637 24.66 -22.41 -27.15
C GLN A 637 24.00 -21.65 -25.98
N VAL A 638 23.97 -22.29 -24.81
CA VAL A 638 23.55 -21.70 -23.54
C VAL A 638 24.74 -21.75 -22.59
N ILE A 639 25.01 -20.65 -21.89
CA ILE A 639 26.08 -20.59 -20.90
C ILE A 639 25.65 -21.38 -19.67
N ASP A 640 26.54 -22.25 -19.20
CA ASP A 640 26.40 -22.88 -17.90
C ASP A 640 26.81 -21.88 -16.82
N GLU A 641 25.84 -21.08 -16.37
CA GLU A 641 26.03 -19.99 -15.39
C GLU A 641 26.62 -20.53 -14.08
N ILE A 642 26.23 -21.74 -13.63
CA ILE A 642 26.79 -22.40 -12.44
C ILE A 642 28.30 -22.59 -12.60
N LYS A 643 28.76 -23.07 -13.77
CA LYS A 643 30.21 -23.23 -14.01
C LYS A 643 30.97 -21.91 -14.07
N VAL A 644 30.34 -20.87 -14.61
CA VAL A 644 30.93 -19.52 -14.63
C VAL A 644 31.06 -18.99 -13.20
N GLU A 645 30.02 -19.10 -12.39
CA GLU A 645 30.06 -18.76 -10.96
C GLU A 645 31.11 -19.56 -10.19
N ASP A 646 31.16 -20.88 -10.39
CA ASP A 646 32.17 -21.75 -9.78
C ASP A 646 33.59 -21.35 -10.21
N SER A 647 33.79 -20.98 -11.47
CA SER A 647 35.08 -20.53 -11.99
C SER A 647 35.49 -19.17 -11.39
N VAL A 648 34.58 -18.21 -11.30
CA VAL A 648 34.85 -16.90 -10.69
C VAL A 648 35.12 -17.06 -9.20
N ALA A 649 34.29 -17.82 -8.47
CA ALA A 649 34.47 -18.08 -7.04
C ALA A 649 35.80 -18.81 -6.74
N ALA A 650 36.26 -19.68 -7.64
CA ALA A 650 37.51 -20.42 -7.46
C ALA A 650 38.77 -19.56 -7.67
N HIS A 651 38.71 -18.49 -8.47
CA HIS A 651 39.88 -17.69 -8.85
C HIS A 651 39.86 -16.26 -8.29
N THR A 652 38.75 -15.79 -7.71
CA THR A 652 38.63 -14.43 -7.20
C THR A 652 38.22 -14.42 -5.73
N ALA A 653 38.91 -13.61 -4.93
CA ALA A 653 38.61 -13.36 -3.53
C ALA A 653 38.81 -11.86 -3.25
N PRO A 654 37.76 -11.10 -2.90
CA PRO A 654 36.35 -11.50 -2.88
C PRO A 654 35.84 -11.87 -4.28
N MET A 655 34.80 -12.71 -4.36
CA MET A 655 34.20 -13.12 -5.62
C MET A 655 33.63 -11.90 -6.34
N TRP A 656 33.90 -11.78 -7.64
CA TRP A 656 33.33 -10.70 -8.43
C TRP A 656 31.82 -10.89 -8.60
N PRO A 657 31.00 -9.84 -8.37
CA PRO A 657 29.58 -9.90 -8.63
C PRO A 657 29.28 -10.37 -10.05
N ILE A 658 28.52 -11.45 -10.13
CA ILE A 658 27.98 -11.96 -11.37
C ILE A 658 26.52 -11.55 -11.43
N HIS A 659 26.12 -10.98 -12.55
CA HIS A 659 24.71 -10.72 -12.80
C HIS A 659 24.37 -10.92 -14.26
N GLN A 660 23.14 -11.35 -14.49
CA GLN A 660 22.57 -11.31 -15.82
C GLN A 660 22.00 -9.90 -16.06
N PRO A 661 22.28 -9.29 -17.22
CA PRO A 661 21.64 -8.05 -17.64
C PRO A 661 20.12 -8.06 -17.38
N GLY A 662 19.62 -7.08 -16.62
CA GLY A 662 18.20 -6.94 -16.26
C GLY A 662 17.69 -7.82 -15.11
N GLY A 663 18.46 -8.81 -14.63
CA GLY A 663 17.99 -9.82 -13.68
C GLY A 663 17.56 -9.30 -12.30
N ASN A 664 18.35 -8.38 -11.71
CA ASN A 664 18.15 -7.94 -10.32
C ASN A 664 16.89 -7.06 -10.14
N VAL A 665 16.53 -6.30 -11.17
CA VAL A 665 15.33 -5.44 -11.14
C VAL A 665 14.05 -6.27 -11.14
N VAL A 666 14.05 -7.41 -11.83
CA VAL A 666 12.86 -8.26 -11.98
C VAL A 666 12.47 -8.93 -10.67
N SER A 667 13.44 -9.46 -9.91
CA SER A 667 13.19 -10.26 -8.69
C SER A 667 12.61 -9.40 -7.55
N SER A 668 13.18 -8.22 -7.32
CA SER A 668 12.77 -7.29 -6.27
C SER A 668 11.39 -6.67 -6.55
N ALA A 669 11.18 -6.18 -7.77
CA ALA A 669 9.90 -5.59 -8.18
C ALA A 669 8.75 -6.62 -8.13
N ALA A 670 9.00 -7.86 -8.55
CA ALA A 670 7.99 -8.92 -8.53
C ALA A 670 7.54 -9.25 -7.09
N ARG A 671 8.48 -9.33 -6.13
CA ARG A 671 8.17 -9.54 -4.71
C ARG A 671 7.30 -8.40 -4.15
N GLN A 672 7.64 -7.15 -4.44
CA GLN A 672 6.87 -5.98 -3.98
C GLN A 672 5.45 -5.94 -4.57
N VAL A 673 5.32 -6.17 -5.88
CA VAL A 673 4.02 -6.26 -6.57
C VAL A 673 3.15 -7.33 -5.93
N GLY A 674 3.75 -8.48 -5.61
CA GLY A 674 3.09 -9.54 -4.90
C GLY A 674 2.41 -9.08 -3.60
N TRP A 675 3.16 -8.40 -2.73
CA TRP A 675 2.62 -7.87 -1.48
C TRP A 675 1.45 -6.91 -1.70
N LEU A 676 1.58 -5.98 -2.65
CA LEU A 676 0.52 -5.02 -2.98
C LEU A 676 -0.76 -5.71 -3.46
N VAL A 677 -0.64 -6.73 -4.31
CA VAL A 677 -1.79 -7.52 -4.79
C VAL A 677 -2.46 -8.24 -3.61
N TRP A 678 -1.69 -8.87 -2.74
CA TRP A 678 -2.22 -9.62 -1.60
C TRP A 678 -2.97 -8.71 -0.62
N LEU A 679 -2.38 -7.57 -0.25
CA LEU A 679 -3.02 -6.56 0.59
C LEU A 679 -4.25 -5.93 -0.08
N GLY A 680 -4.19 -5.69 -1.39
CA GLY A 680 -5.30 -5.20 -2.20
C GLY A 680 -6.50 -6.15 -2.17
N VAL A 681 -6.27 -7.46 -2.29
CA VAL A 681 -7.33 -8.49 -2.20
C VAL A 681 -8.00 -8.48 -0.83
N ILE A 682 -7.24 -8.37 0.26
CA ILE A 682 -7.78 -8.30 1.63
C ILE A 682 -8.62 -7.03 1.81
N GLY A 683 -8.10 -5.87 1.41
CA GLY A 683 -8.81 -4.60 1.49
C GLY A 683 -10.11 -4.60 0.67
N LEU A 684 -10.06 -5.16 -0.53
CA LEU A 684 -11.23 -5.35 -1.39
C LEU A 684 -12.26 -6.26 -0.72
N ALA A 685 -11.85 -7.39 -0.13
CA ALA A 685 -12.74 -8.29 0.57
C ALA A 685 -13.49 -7.60 1.73
N PHE A 686 -12.80 -6.78 2.53
CA PHE A 686 -13.44 -5.99 3.61
C PHE A 686 -14.47 -5.02 3.06
N ALA A 687 -14.13 -4.29 2.00
CA ALA A 687 -15.00 -3.29 1.41
C ALA A 687 -16.25 -3.93 0.75
N LEU A 688 -16.07 -5.07 0.07
CA LEU A 688 -17.16 -5.88 -0.50
C LEU A 688 -18.08 -6.43 0.58
N CYS A 689 -17.54 -6.87 1.72
CA CYS A 689 -18.33 -7.27 2.87
C CYS A 689 -19.23 -6.11 3.33
N GLY A 690 -18.70 -4.88 3.36
CA GLY A 690 -19.47 -3.68 3.67
C GLY A 690 -20.65 -3.48 2.72
N VAL A 691 -20.41 -3.57 1.42
CA VAL A 691 -21.47 -3.45 0.40
C VAL A 691 -22.55 -4.53 0.60
N LEU A 692 -22.17 -5.78 0.87
CA LEU A 692 -23.11 -6.88 1.11
C LEU A 692 -23.97 -6.66 2.38
N VAL A 693 -23.37 -6.20 3.47
CA VAL A 693 -24.08 -5.88 4.71
C VAL A 693 -25.08 -4.72 4.49
N GLN A 694 -24.67 -3.68 3.76
CA GLN A 694 -25.54 -2.54 3.39
C GLN A 694 -26.72 -2.99 2.53
N LEU A 695 -26.46 -3.72 1.44
CA LEU A 695 -27.50 -4.22 0.53
C LEU A 695 -28.47 -5.15 1.26
N THR A 696 -27.97 -6.03 2.14
CA THR A 696 -28.82 -6.94 2.92
C THR A 696 -29.73 -6.19 3.89
N GLN A 697 -29.23 -5.13 4.53
CA GLN A 697 -30.07 -4.30 5.39
C GLN A 697 -31.13 -3.54 4.60
N ASP A 698 -30.74 -2.87 3.52
CA ASP A 698 -31.64 -2.03 2.73
C ASP A 698 -32.75 -2.87 2.07
N THR A 699 -32.42 -4.10 1.66
CA THR A 699 -33.40 -5.07 1.16
C THR A 699 -34.34 -5.57 2.24
N ALA A 700 -33.84 -5.93 3.42
CA ALA A 700 -34.67 -6.36 4.54
C ALA A 700 -35.62 -5.27 5.05
N VAL A 701 -35.20 -4.00 5.03
CA VAL A 701 -36.07 -2.85 5.38
C VAL A 701 -37.11 -2.62 4.28
N THR A 702 -36.71 -2.69 3.01
CA THR A 702 -37.61 -2.52 1.87
C THR A 702 -38.68 -3.61 1.82
N ALA A 703 -38.28 -4.88 1.97
CA ALA A 703 -39.18 -6.03 1.96
C ALA A 703 -40.30 -5.88 3.01
N ARG A 704 -39.95 -5.45 4.23
CA ARG A 704 -40.92 -5.21 5.31
C ARG A 704 -41.91 -4.10 4.98
N ARG A 705 -41.45 -3.00 4.37
CA ARG A 705 -42.33 -1.90 3.95
C ARG A 705 -43.29 -2.28 2.82
N LEU A 706 -42.91 -3.24 1.98
CA LEU A 706 -43.70 -3.69 0.83
C LEU A 706 -44.53 -4.95 1.10
N ALA A 707 -44.36 -5.61 2.24
CA ALA A 707 -45.11 -6.82 2.59
C ALA A 707 -46.64 -6.60 2.50
N PRO A 708 -47.25 -5.52 3.05
CA PRO A 708 -48.69 -5.33 2.96
C PRO A 708 -49.19 -5.13 1.52
N THR A 709 -48.47 -4.34 0.72
CA THR A 709 -48.86 -4.05 -0.66
C THR A 709 -48.72 -5.27 -1.56
N THR A 710 -47.73 -6.13 -1.30
CA THR A 710 -47.53 -7.37 -2.06
C THR A 710 -48.56 -8.43 -1.74
N ILE A 711 -49.02 -8.51 -0.49
CA ILE A 711 -50.13 -9.39 -0.09
C ILE A 711 -51.44 -8.91 -0.74
N LEU A 712 -51.73 -7.61 -0.68
CA LEU A 712 -52.95 -7.04 -1.30
C LEU A 712 -52.95 -7.15 -2.83
N ALA A 713 -51.78 -7.03 -3.48
CA ALA A 713 -51.67 -7.09 -4.93
C ALA A 713 -51.67 -8.53 -5.50
N GLY A 714 -51.60 -9.57 -4.65
CA GLY A 714 -51.66 -10.99 -5.05
C GLY A 714 -50.59 -11.45 -6.05
N SER A 715 -49.58 -10.63 -6.36
CA SER A 715 -48.64 -10.88 -7.46
C SER A 715 -47.18 -10.86 -6.99
N PRO A 716 -46.52 -12.03 -6.86
CA PRO A 716 -45.12 -12.10 -6.46
C PRO A 716 -44.18 -11.42 -7.49
N GLY A 717 -44.64 -11.27 -8.74
CA GLY A 717 -43.92 -10.55 -9.79
C GLY A 717 -43.72 -9.06 -9.51
N MET A 718 -44.65 -8.40 -8.80
CA MET A 718 -44.50 -6.99 -8.44
C MET A 718 -43.31 -6.77 -7.51
N LEU A 719 -43.18 -7.60 -6.47
CA LEU A 719 -42.07 -7.56 -5.54
C LEU A 719 -40.72 -7.78 -6.23
N ARG A 720 -40.64 -8.79 -7.12
CA ARG A 720 -39.42 -9.08 -7.89
C ARG A 720 -38.96 -7.86 -8.69
N LYS A 721 -39.88 -7.17 -9.37
CA LYS A 721 -39.57 -5.96 -10.14
C LYS A 721 -39.11 -4.81 -9.26
N VAL A 722 -39.77 -4.58 -8.12
CA VAL A 722 -39.36 -3.53 -7.16
C VAL A 722 -37.97 -3.82 -6.60
N CYS A 723 -37.70 -5.07 -6.21
CA CYS A 723 -36.40 -5.51 -5.74
C CYS A 723 -35.33 -5.35 -6.83
N ILE A 724 -35.60 -5.76 -8.08
CA ILE A 724 -34.64 -5.57 -9.19
C ILE A 724 -34.28 -4.09 -9.35
N ILE A 725 -35.27 -3.19 -9.40
CA ILE A 725 -35.01 -1.76 -9.58
C ILE A 725 -34.21 -1.18 -8.41
N ARG A 726 -34.53 -1.55 -7.17
CA ARG A 726 -33.85 -0.99 -5.99
C ARG A 726 -32.49 -1.61 -5.69
N VAL A 727 -32.30 -2.89 -6.02
CA VAL A 727 -31.07 -3.64 -5.70
C VAL A 727 -30.08 -3.60 -6.85
N CYS A 728 -30.52 -3.73 -8.10
CA CYS A 728 -29.62 -3.80 -9.25
C CYS A 728 -29.22 -2.42 -9.77
N MET A 729 -30.15 -1.46 -9.79
CA MET A 729 -29.89 -0.14 -10.41
C MET A 729 -28.74 0.65 -9.73
N PRO A 730 -28.64 0.72 -8.39
CA PRO A 730 -27.57 1.48 -7.75
C PRO A 730 -26.17 0.92 -7.99
N PRO A 731 -25.91 -0.39 -7.79
CA PRO A 731 -24.64 -1.01 -8.13
C PRO A 731 -24.24 -0.79 -9.60
N LEU A 732 -25.19 -0.94 -10.54
CA LEU A 732 -24.92 -0.73 -11.97
C LEU A 732 -24.52 0.71 -12.28
N ILE A 733 -25.23 1.69 -11.72
CA ILE A 733 -24.90 3.11 -11.91
C ILE A 733 -23.56 3.46 -11.26
N SER A 734 -23.30 2.97 -10.04
CA SER A 734 -21.99 3.17 -9.40
C SER A 734 -20.85 2.50 -10.14
N MET A 735 -21.09 1.35 -10.76
CA MET A 735 -20.07 0.68 -11.55
C MET A 735 -19.74 1.49 -12.79
N GLY A 736 -20.76 1.99 -13.50
CA GLY A 736 -20.55 2.87 -14.66
C GLY A 736 -19.78 4.15 -14.31
N ILE A 737 -20.13 4.83 -13.21
CA ILE A 737 -19.44 6.06 -12.78
C ILE A 737 -18.05 5.77 -12.22
N GLY A 738 -17.92 4.72 -11.40
CA GLY A 738 -16.65 4.29 -10.85
C GLY A 738 -15.66 3.90 -11.94
N LEU A 739 -16.10 3.12 -12.94
CA LEU A 739 -15.30 2.78 -14.12
C LEU A 739 -14.94 4.03 -14.94
N LEU A 740 -15.88 4.96 -15.14
CA LEU A 740 -15.60 6.19 -15.88
C LEU A 740 -14.51 7.04 -15.20
N PHE A 741 -14.58 7.20 -13.87
CA PHE A 741 -13.52 7.87 -13.12
C PHE A 741 -12.22 7.07 -13.10
N SER A 742 -12.29 5.74 -12.97
CA SER A 742 -11.12 4.86 -13.04
C SER A 742 -10.40 5.01 -14.37
N ILE A 743 -11.12 4.98 -15.50
CA ILE A 743 -10.58 5.19 -16.84
C ILE A 743 -9.96 6.59 -16.95
N ALA A 744 -10.64 7.63 -16.47
CA ALA A 744 -10.12 9.00 -16.52
C ALA A 744 -8.80 9.14 -15.75
N PHE A 745 -8.70 8.57 -14.55
CA PHE A 745 -7.47 8.61 -13.75
C PHE A 745 -6.37 7.72 -14.33
N CYS A 746 -6.68 6.50 -14.78
CA CYS A 746 -5.69 5.64 -15.42
C CYS A 746 -5.18 6.23 -16.74
N SER A 747 -6.03 6.89 -17.53
CA SER A 747 -5.60 7.61 -18.74
C SER A 747 -4.71 8.82 -18.44
N ALA A 748 -4.86 9.42 -17.27
CA ALA A 748 -4.01 10.52 -16.82
C ALA A 748 -2.61 10.05 -16.38
N PHE A 749 -2.49 8.76 -16.02
CA PHE A 749 -1.24 8.18 -15.55
C PHE A 749 -0.39 7.60 -16.68
N ALA A 750 -1.02 6.98 -17.67
CA ALA A 750 -0.29 6.27 -18.70
C ALA A 750 0.29 7.21 -19.77
N MET A 751 1.50 6.88 -20.19
CA MET A 751 2.16 7.54 -21.32
C MET A 751 1.66 6.99 -22.67
N ASN A 752 1.06 5.79 -22.70
CA ASN A 752 0.53 5.16 -23.92
C ASN A 752 -0.90 4.60 -23.76
N MET A 753 -1.82 5.03 -24.62
CA MET A 753 -3.25 4.64 -24.57
C MET A 753 -3.50 3.17 -24.91
N SER A 754 -2.62 2.52 -25.71
CA SER A 754 -2.79 1.11 -26.10
C SER A 754 -2.64 0.16 -24.91
N GLN A 755 -1.64 0.39 -24.07
CA GLN A 755 -1.36 -0.39 -22.85
C GLN A 755 -2.46 -0.20 -21.79
N VAL A 756 -3.00 1.02 -21.66
CA VAL A 756 -4.12 1.31 -20.76
C VAL A 756 -5.32 0.44 -21.10
N VAL A 757 -5.68 0.37 -22.39
CA VAL A 757 -6.87 -0.35 -22.83
C VAL A 757 -6.69 -1.87 -22.62
N SER A 758 -5.52 -2.43 -22.97
CA SER A 758 -5.28 -3.87 -22.81
C SER A 758 -5.29 -4.30 -21.34
N ARG A 759 -4.76 -3.48 -20.42
CA ARG A 759 -4.71 -3.78 -18.98
C ARG A 759 -6.00 -3.43 -18.23
N LEU A 760 -6.74 -2.38 -18.62
CA LEU A 760 -8.01 -2.03 -17.98
C LEU A 760 -9.16 -2.98 -18.32
N ILE A 761 -9.15 -3.62 -19.50
CA ILE A 761 -10.23 -4.55 -19.89
C ILE A 761 -10.35 -5.72 -18.90
N PRO A 762 -9.28 -6.47 -18.56
CA PRO A 762 -9.33 -7.52 -17.54
C PRO A 762 -9.81 -7.03 -16.19
N PHE A 763 -9.31 -5.86 -15.72
CA PHE A 763 -9.76 -5.26 -14.47
C PHE A 763 -11.25 -4.91 -14.51
N ALA A 764 -11.72 -4.29 -15.59
CA ALA A 764 -13.13 -3.95 -15.76
C ALA A 764 -14.01 -5.20 -15.81
N ILE A 765 -13.56 -6.28 -16.47
CA ILE A 765 -14.25 -7.58 -16.48
C ILE A 765 -14.32 -8.16 -15.07
N ALA A 766 -13.21 -8.22 -14.34
CA ALA A 766 -13.16 -8.71 -12.97
C ALA A 766 -14.08 -7.88 -12.04
N ALA A 767 -14.02 -6.56 -12.14
CA ALA A 767 -14.93 -5.64 -11.45
C ALA A 767 -16.40 -5.91 -11.78
N CYS A 768 -16.73 -6.14 -13.07
CA CYS A 768 -18.08 -6.49 -13.49
C CYS A 768 -18.54 -7.84 -12.92
N VAL A 769 -17.67 -8.85 -12.89
CA VAL A 769 -17.97 -10.17 -12.30
C VAL A 769 -18.23 -10.02 -10.80
N VAL A 770 -17.36 -9.33 -10.08
CA VAL A 770 -17.52 -9.06 -8.64
C VAL A 770 -18.82 -8.31 -8.38
N ALA A 771 -19.11 -7.26 -9.15
CA ALA A 771 -20.37 -6.52 -9.03
C ALA A 771 -21.59 -7.40 -9.34
N ALA A 772 -21.52 -8.26 -10.36
CA ALA A 772 -22.58 -9.20 -10.70
C ALA A 772 -22.83 -10.19 -9.55
N VAL A 773 -21.77 -10.70 -8.93
CA VAL A 773 -21.84 -11.58 -7.75
C VAL A 773 -22.50 -10.86 -6.57
N ILE A 774 -22.11 -9.62 -6.27
CA ILE A 774 -22.73 -8.80 -5.22
C ILE A 774 -24.22 -8.59 -5.51
N VAL A 775 -24.56 -8.19 -6.73
CA VAL A 775 -25.95 -7.94 -7.14
C VAL A 775 -26.77 -9.23 -7.05
N PHE A 776 -26.19 -10.36 -7.46
CA PHE A 776 -26.82 -11.67 -7.39
C PHE A 776 -27.11 -12.09 -5.95
N PHE A 777 -26.13 -12.05 -5.05
CA PHE A 777 -26.32 -12.40 -3.64
C PHE A 777 -27.23 -11.40 -2.93
N GLY A 778 -27.12 -10.10 -3.24
CA GLY A 778 -28.03 -9.07 -2.75
C GLY A 778 -29.48 -9.33 -3.17
N TRP A 779 -29.69 -9.74 -4.43
CA TRP A 779 -30.99 -10.11 -4.95
C TRP A 779 -31.54 -11.40 -4.30
N LEU A 780 -30.71 -12.43 -4.13
CA LEU A 780 -31.09 -13.68 -3.48
C LEU A 780 -31.48 -13.45 -2.02
N SER A 781 -30.69 -12.66 -1.29
CA SER A 781 -30.95 -12.22 0.07
C SER A 781 -32.25 -11.42 0.17
N ALA A 782 -32.50 -10.52 -0.80
CA ALA A 782 -33.76 -9.78 -0.89
C ALA A 782 -34.97 -10.71 -1.09
N LEU A 783 -34.85 -11.72 -1.95
CA LEU A 783 -35.92 -12.69 -2.19
C LEU A 783 -36.20 -13.54 -0.93
N TYR A 784 -35.14 -14.05 -0.30
CA TYR A 784 -35.26 -14.86 0.90
C TYR A 784 -35.88 -14.07 2.07
N SER A 785 -35.36 -12.85 2.32
CA SER A 785 -35.88 -11.97 3.37
C SER A 785 -37.33 -11.56 3.12
N SER A 786 -37.71 -11.33 1.86
CA SER A 786 -39.09 -11.02 1.51
C SER A 786 -40.03 -12.20 1.70
N ARG A 787 -39.65 -13.41 1.28
CA ARG A 787 -40.45 -14.63 1.52
C ARG A 787 -40.68 -14.84 3.02
N ARG A 788 -39.64 -14.65 3.83
CA ARG A 788 -39.75 -14.77 5.29
C ARG A 788 -40.65 -13.69 5.89
N ALA A 789 -40.54 -12.45 5.41
CA ALA A 789 -41.41 -11.36 5.84
C ALA A 789 -42.89 -11.64 5.51
N LEU A 790 -43.17 -12.18 4.32
CA LEU A 790 -44.51 -12.59 3.92
C LEU A 790 -45.07 -13.71 4.81
N ASN A 791 -44.26 -14.74 5.10
CA ASN A 791 -44.69 -15.88 5.93
C ASN A 791 -44.92 -15.49 7.41
N THR A 792 -44.27 -14.43 7.88
CA THR A 792 -44.38 -13.97 9.28
C THR A 792 -45.44 -12.88 9.46
N TRP A 793 -45.92 -12.29 8.37
CA TRP A 793 -46.93 -11.24 8.44
C TRP A 793 -48.30 -11.85 8.76
N LYS A 794 -48.85 -11.50 9.92
CA LYS A 794 -50.22 -11.83 10.33
C LYS A 794 -51.07 -10.57 10.29
N VAL A 795 -52.24 -10.65 9.65
CA VAL A 795 -53.25 -9.57 9.65
C VAL A 795 -53.56 -9.19 11.10
N GLY A 796 -53.39 -7.93 11.47
CA GLY A 796 -53.69 -7.42 12.82
C GLY A 796 -52.51 -7.39 13.80
N SER A 797 -51.34 -7.92 13.47
CA SER A 797 -50.13 -7.73 14.29
C SER A 797 -49.45 -6.39 13.94
N ARG A 798 -49.42 -5.46 14.90
CA ARG A 798 -48.59 -4.24 14.83
C ARG A 798 -47.24 -4.47 15.48
#